data_AF-A0A2S0LCE3-F1
#
_entry.id   AF-A0A2S0LCE3-F1
#
_cell.length_a   1.000
_cell.length_b   1.000
_cell.length_c   1.000
_cell.angle_alpha   90.00
_cell.angle_beta   90.00
_cell.angle_gamma   90.00
#
_symmetry.space_group_name_H-M   'P 1'
#
loop_
_entity.id
_entity.type
_entity.pdbx_description
1 polymer ?
#
loop_
_entity_poly.entity_id
_entity_poly.type
_entity_poly.pdbx_seq_one_letter_code
_entity_poly.pdbx_strand_id
1 'polypeptide(L)'
;MKKIVHVLSFLAVTTLTAQTPEIEGTYRSERPEVDFEIRIAPENIVEALMTSGTYSVTNNILKINFSKGSMFKVSKAKSDSEQLQITFVPEGNTPFSARFVYLGYENQQGEVEYVSMYNKVQDEEDYTVEIPRTEYLYLVNAYHPAAVDDPKAAVVIEKFAIGKGTNGLNVAVNLDKAVNNELSLLYNPEKQTLTINDRTMSYEPIVFNKVTAPDTNLLQPLSYEKVSNWKHIIPFHEEIDIPLYNPNATHSQKLIQVKSFAEVCSLANKNNTLVAVFYQPKSANAAKEFEELFEWYLQNGLDYNEEEEKTVYSYQPYLATSADAKWLKKKGVTVANQLLIFTPEGELIYKEDTTPAEVRERGGLSYKQASLLRASVVARLMDKVLGNPKAPIAEVEKVFSKIANDYFTSQLYLLAANKPKSVELDNEEEVESLVEEQMMQYSPYFKNIEGVYHFKLTSEAFLTQWKRLVDAHEKDTKLNTDFAAIAAFNTGNLNMYQRAFYFSAPYNETDLKAATYLIRFFKEIKAYNEGLPDKDLMGLTKGSINVFPNQMESIFTDLLSSDNELYFSAVKEAYAAGVRSGMFSNLRYIEFLYDNDLTLEAANAFSNYYQSLMAEETHLIAGLDKDFSKNDDDYSWKYYKLRFANRANNIAWKVYEELKNNTTLLKEAYKWAQSAVQLEPENPYYLDTLAHLMYANGDKQRAISTEEKAVQLLSTTDDGHEEERAQVKANLEKMKSGNL
;
A
#
# COMPACT_ATOMS: atom_id res chain seq x y z
N MET A 1 -52.18 -85.42 -30.60
CA MET A 1 -51.95 -86.69 -29.88
C MET A 1 -50.87 -86.47 -28.84
N LYS A 2 -51.09 -87.05 -27.65
CA LYS A 2 -50.13 -87.46 -26.61
C LYS A 2 -48.99 -86.51 -26.18
N LYS A 3 -49.13 -86.10 -24.92
CA LYS A 3 -48.07 -85.76 -23.96
C LYS A 3 -46.98 -86.85 -23.91
N ILE A 4 -45.71 -86.45 -23.79
CA ILE A 4 -44.76 -87.03 -22.82
C ILE A 4 -43.95 -85.88 -22.20
N VAL A 5 -43.93 -85.90 -20.88
CA VAL A 5 -43.24 -85.00 -19.96
C VAL A 5 -41.91 -85.66 -19.58
N HIS A 6 -40.81 -84.92 -19.57
CA HIS A 6 -39.65 -85.20 -18.71
C HIS A 6 -39.38 -83.98 -17.83
N VAL A 7 -39.40 -84.24 -16.52
CA VAL A 7 -39.15 -83.31 -15.43
C VAL A 7 -37.63 -83.20 -15.26
N LEU A 8 -37.09 -81.98 -15.30
CA LEU A 8 -35.78 -81.67 -14.75
C LEU A 8 -35.91 -80.47 -13.80
N SER A 9 -35.43 -80.68 -12.58
CA SER A 9 -35.47 -79.78 -11.44
C SER A 9 -34.61 -78.53 -11.70
N PHE A 10 -35.23 -77.35 -11.68
CA PHE A 10 -34.53 -76.06 -11.63
C PHE A 10 -34.39 -75.62 -10.17
N LEU A 11 -33.16 -75.40 -9.72
CA LEU A 11 -32.85 -74.59 -8.54
C LEU A 11 -33.45 -73.19 -8.75
N ALA A 12 -34.40 -72.81 -7.90
CA ALA A 12 -34.85 -71.43 -7.81
C ALA A 12 -33.76 -70.61 -7.12
N VAL A 13 -32.97 -69.88 -7.90
CA VAL A 13 -32.20 -68.74 -7.38
C VAL A 13 -33.22 -67.63 -7.16
N THR A 14 -33.65 -67.45 -5.92
CA THR A 14 -34.38 -66.24 -5.52
C THR A 14 -33.40 -65.09 -5.59
N THR A 15 -33.47 -64.28 -6.65
CA THR A 15 -32.86 -62.95 -6.63
C THR A 15 -33.64 -62.13 -5.61
N LEU A 16 -33.10 -62.02 -4.40
CA LEU A 16 -33.44 -60.96 -3.45
C LEU A 16 -33.22 -59.63 -4.18
N THR A 17 -34.30 -58.98 -4.60
CA THR A 17 -34.26 -57.56 -4.91
C THR A 17 -34.01 -56.86 -3.59
N ALA A 18 -32.77 -56.42 -3.35
CA ALA A 18 -32.48 -55.53 -2.23
C ALA A 18 -33.43 -54.34 -2.34
N GLN A 19 -34.30 -54.14 -1.34
CA GLN A 19 -35.05 -52.91 -1.21
C GLN A 19 -34.03 -51.76 -1.16
N THR A 20 -34.16 -50.80 -2.06
CA THR A 20 -33.38 -49.56 -1.96
C THR A 20 -33.69 -48.93 -0.59
N PRO A 21 -32.69 -48.67 0.26
CA PRO A 21 -32.94 -48.12 1.59
C PRO A 21 -33.65 -46.77 1.49
N GLU A 22 -34.66 -46.52 2.34
CA GLU A 22 -35.37 -45.23 2.43
C GLU A 22 -34.46 -44.17 3.08
N ILE A 23 -33.48 -43.72 2.31
CA ILE A 23 -32.39 -42.84 2.73
C ILE A 23 -32.71 -41.36 2.47
N GLU A 24 -33.82 -41.05 1.80
CA GLU A 24 -34.24 -39.68 1.51
C GLU A 24 -34.58 -38.92 2.80
N GLY A 25 -34.18 -37.66 2.89
CA GLY A 25 -34.42 -36.78 4.02
C GLY A 25 -33.22 -35.90 4.36
N THR A 26 -33.37 -35.11 5.42
CA THR A 26 -32.34 -34.17 5.90
C THR A 26 -31.64 -34.79 7.11
N TYR A 27 -30.32 -34.75 7.13
CA TYR A 27 -29.46 -35.31 8.17
C TYR A 27 -28.53 -34.23 8.73
N ARG A 28 -28.48 -34.08 10.06
CA ARG A 28 -27.67 -33.05 10.74
C ARG A 28 -26.80 -33.65 11.83
N SER A 29 -25.59 -33.10 12.01
CA SER A 29 -24.70 -33.51 13.10
C SER A 29 -25.25 -33.15 14.47
N GLU A 30 -25.01 -33.99 15.47
CA GLU A 30 -25.28 -33.67 16.89
C GLU A 30 -24.20 -32.79 17.53
N ARG A 31 -23.07 -32.57 16.85
CA ARG A 31 -21.98 -31.73 17.38
C ARG A 31 -22.28 -30.25 17.10
N PRO A 32 -22.44 -29.39 18.12
CA PRO A 32 -22.70 -27.95 17.94
C PRO A 32 -21.62 -27.24 17.13
N GLU A 33 -20.41 -27.78 17.16
CA GLU A 33 -19.20 -27.23 16.54
C GLU A 33 -19.09 -27.60 15.04
N VAL A 34 -20.00 -28.44 14.53
CA VAL A 34 -20.03 -28.92 13.14
C VAL A 34 -21.42 -28.63 12.56
N ASP A 35 -21.63 -27.40 12.09
CA ASP A 35 -22.85 -26.98 11.37
C ASP A 35 -22.87 -27.56 9.94
N PHE A 36 -23.11 -28.88 9.84
CA PHE A 36 -23.10 -29.64 8.60
C PHE A 36 -24.42 -30.40 8.42
N GLU A 37 -25.13 -30.09 7.34
CA GLU A 37 -26.40 -30.70 6.94
C GLU A 37 -26.24 -31.41 5.58
N ILE A 38 -26.77 -32.63 5.49
CA ILE A 38 -26.88 -33.40 4.23
C ILE A 38 -28.34 -33.61 3.93
N ARG A 39 -28.79 -33.18 2.77
CA ARG A 39 -30.14 -33.43 2.27
C ARG A 39 -30.08 -34.37 1.09
N ILE A 40 -30.78 -35.49 1.23
CA ILE A 40 -30.87 -36.54 0.22
C ILE A 40 -32.26 -36.46 -0.39
N ALA A 41 -32.33 -36.11 -1.67
CA ALA A 41 -33.56 -35.95 -2.42
C ALA A 41 -33.77 -37.13 -3.39
N PRO A 42 -34.99 -37.30 -3.93
CA PRO A 42 -35.24 -38.28 -5.00
C PRO A 42 -34.33 -38.08 -6.22
N GLU A 43 -34.31 -39.07 -7.12
CA GLU A 43 -33.59 -39.01 -8.40
C GLU A 43 -32.05 -38.90 -8.29
N ASN A 44 -31.49 -39.48 -7.23
CA ASN A 44 -30.04 -39.51 -6.94
C ASN A 44 -29.44 -38.13 -6.64
N ILE A 45 -30.22 -37.15 -6.17
CA ILE A 45 -29.74 -35.81 -5.86
C ILE A 45 -29.35 -35.69 -4.39
N VAL A 46 -28.20 -35.08 -4.10
CA VAL A 46 -27.75 -34.78 -2.74
C VAL A 46 -27.22 -33.37 -2.62
N GLU A 47 -27.51 -32.72 -1.49
CA GLU A 47 -27.17 -31.33 -1.19
C GLU A 47 -26.44 -31.29 0.17
N ALA A 48 -25.29 -30.64 0.26
CA ALA A 48 -24.56 -30.45 1.53
C ALA A 48 -23.60 -29.26 1.47
N LEU A 49 -23.49 -28.48 2.55
CA LEU A 49 -22.53 -27.35 2.71
C LEU A 49 -22.31 -26.53 1.42
N MET A 50 -23.37 -26.00 0.83
CA MET A 50 -23.29 -25.18 -0.41
C MET A 50 -22.95 -25.95 -1.70
N THR A 51 -23.01 -27.28 -1.71
CA THR A 51 -22.71 -28.07 -2.91
C THR A 51 -23.88 -28.99 -3.27
N SER A 52 -24.02 -29.28 -4.57
CA SER A 52 -24.95 -30.30 -5.05
C SER A 52 -24.23 -31.36 -5.86
N GLY A 53 -24.74 -32.57 -5.75
CA GLY A 53 -24.10 -33.75 -6.30
C GLY A 53 -25.09 -34.84 -6.62
N THR A 54 -24.51 -35.95 -7.05
CA THR A 54 -25.25 -37.20 -7.17
C THR A 54 -24.85 -38.15 -6.07
N TYR A 55 -25.76 -39.02 -5.66
CA TYR A 55 -25.42 -40.08 -4.71
C TYR A 55 -25.71 -41.48 -5.26
N SER A 56 -25.02 -42.46 -4.71
CA SER A 56 -25.30 -43.87 -4.90
C SER A 56 -25.24 -44.60 -3.57
N VAL A 57 -26.06 -45.63 -3.40
CA VAL A 57 -26.06 -46.45 -2.18
C VAL A 57 -25.73 -47.88 -2.53
N THR A 58 -24.62 -48.40 -1.99
CA THR A 58 -24.22 -49.82 -2.14
C THR A 58 -23.84 -50.38 -0.79
N ASN A 59 -24.45 -51.49 -0.36
CA ASN A 59 -24.16 -52.14 0.92
C ASN A 59 -24.22 -51.17 2.12
N ASN A 60 -25.26 -50.34 2.20
CA ASN A 60 -25.43 -49.29 3.21
C ASN A 60 -24.35 -48.19 3.18
N ILE A 61 -23.48 -48.15 2.17
CA ILE A 61 -22.53 -47.06 1.97
C ILE A 61 -23.15 -46.07 1.00
N LEU A 62 -23.42 -44.86 1.48
CA LEU A 62 -23.80 -43.70 0.70
C LEU A 62 -22.54 -43.04 0.16
N LYS A 63 -22.34 -43.10 -1.15
CA LYS A 63 -21.29 -42.36 -1.86
C LYS A 63 -21.90 -41.14 -2.51
N ILE A 64 -21.40 -39.97 -2.16
CA ILE A 64 -21.80 -38.68 -2.71
C ILE A 64 -20.68 -38.19 -3.63
N ASN A 65 -21.02 -37.83 -4.85
CA ASN A 65 -20.15 -37.13 -5.79
C ASN A 65 -20.66 -35.71 -5.94
N PHE A 66 -19.99 -34.74 -5.30
CA PHE A 66 -20.29 -33.33 -5.48
C PHE A 66 -19.82 -32.88 -6.87
N SER A 67 -20.67 -32.14 -7.58
CA SER A 67 -20.44 -31.76 -8.98
C SER A 67 -20.44 -30.25 -9.19
N LYS A 68 -21.02 -29.49 -8.25
CA LYS A 68 -21.12 -28.03 -8.27
C LYS A 68 -21.03 -27.50 -6.84
N GLY A 69 -20.06 -26.63 -6.57
CA GLY A 69 -19.98 -25.88 -5.31
C GLY A 69 -20.37 -24.43 -5.50
N SER A 70 -21.24 -23.93 -4.62
CA SER A 70 -21.49 -22.52 -4.39
C SER A 70 -20.41 -21.95 -3.50
N MET A 71 -19.96 -20.75 -3.83
CA MET A 71 -18.92 -20.04 -3.09
C MET A 71 -19.50 -19.12 -2.01
N PHE A 72 -20.84 -19.04 -1.95
CA PHE A 72 -21.59 -18.14 -1.08
C PHE A 72 -22.61 -18.90 -0.22
N LYS A 73 -22.42 -18.92 1.11
CA LYS A 73 -23.43 -19.39 2.07
C LYS A 73 -24.37 -18.22 2.40
N VAL A 74 -25.54 -18.17 1.78
CA VAL A 74 -26.50 -17.08 2.02
C VAL A 74 -27.52 -17.50 3.08
N SER A 75 -27.63 -16.76 4.18
CA SER A 75 -28.66 -16.98 5.19
C SER A 75 -29.47 -15.72 5.50
N LYS A 76 -30.75 -15.88 5.85
CA LYS A 76 -31.62 -14.78 6.26
C LYS A 76 -31.20 -14.23 7.61
N ALA A 77 -31.06 -12.90 7.67
CA ALA A 77 -30.83 -12.15 8.89
C ALA A 77 -31.94 -11.13 9.09
N LYS A 78 -31.93 -10.45 10.25
CA LYS A 78 -32.79 -9.28 10.49
C LYS A 78 -31.92 -8.04 10.48
N SER A 79 -32.43 -6.97 9.89
CA SER A 79 -31.83 -5.64 9.92
C SER A 79 -32.92 -4.61 10.18
N ASP A 80 -32.57 -3.51 10.83
CA ASP A 80 -33.46 -2.35 10.99
C ASP A 80 -33.40 -1.39 9.80
N SER A 81 -32.56 -1.69 8.79
CA SER A 81 -32.44 -0.88 7.57
C SER A 81 -33.72 -0.89 6.73
N GLU A 82 -34.04 0.27 6.15
CA GLU A 82 -35.08 0.39 5.13
C GLU A 82 -34.66 -0.29 3.82
N GLN A 83 -33.35 -0.41 3.57
CA GLN A 83 -32.75 -1.11 2.44
C GLN A 83 -32.50 -2.59 2.78
N LEU A 84 -32.01 -3.37 1.81
CA LEU A 84 -31.51 -4.71 2.08
C LEU A 84 -30.05 -4.59 2.55
N GLN A 85 -29.83 -4.88 3.84
CA GLN A 85 -28.50 -4.97 4.42
C GLN A 85 -27.93 -6.39 4.24
N ILE A 86 -26.68 -6.48 3.81
CA ILE A 86 -25.98 -7.75 3.57
C ILE A 86 -24.63 -7.69 4.28
N THR A 87 -24.38 -8.62 5.21
CA THR A 87 -23.11 -8.73 5.92
C THR A 87 -22.33 -9.92 5.37
N PHE A 88 -21.12 -9.66 4.87
CA PHE A 88 -20.23 -10.71 4.37
C PHE A 88 -19.29 -11.21 5.47
N VAL A 89 -19.14 -12.53 5.56
CA VAL A 89 -18.28 -13.19 6.55
C VAL A 89 -17.26 -14.03 5.80
N PRO A 90 -15.98 -13.63 5.77
CA PRO A 90 -14.92 -14.47 5.21
C PRO A 90 -14.83 -15.82 5.95
N GLU A 91 -14.80 -16.92 5.22
CA GLU A 91 -14.59 -18.27 5.77
C GLU A 91 -13.46 -19.00 5.01
N GLY A 92 -12.54 -19.63 5.74
CA GLY A 92 -11.42 -20.39 5.16
C GLY A 92 -10.06 -19.74 5.42
N ASN A 93 -9.03 -20.23 4.72
CA ASN A 93 -7.64 -19.77 4.91
C ASN A 93 -7.17 -18.78 3.83
N THR A 94 -8.00 -18.52 2.81
CA THR A 94 -7.65 -17.61 1.71
C THR A 94 -8.03 -16.17 2.07
N PRO A 95 -7.14 -15.18 1.87
CA PRO A 95 -7.43 -13.78 2.16
C PRO A 95 -8.61 -13.30 1.32
N PHE A 96 -9.68 -12.89 1.99
CA PHE A 96 -10.88 -12.34 1.37
C PHE A 96 -10.62 -10.91 0.89
N SER A 97 -11.06 -10.59 -0.32
CA SER A 97 -10.98 -9.23 -0.85
C SER A 97 -12.29 -8.83 -1.53
N ALA A 98 -12.84 -7.71 -1.10
CA ALA A 98 -14.04 -7.11 -1.68
C ALA A 98 -13.90 -6.75 -3.17
N ARG A 99 -12.66 -6.66 -3.70
CA ARG A 99 -12.36 -6.41 -5.12
C ARG A 99 -12.94 -7.48 -6.04
N PHE A 100 -13.07 -8.71 -5.55
CA PHE A 100 -13.43 -9.87 -6.38
C PHE A 100 -14.88 -10.32 -6.21
N VAL A 101 -15.69 -9.55 -5.48
CA VAL A 101 -17.10 -9.86 -5.21
C VAL A 101 -17.99 -8.75 -5.75
N TYR A 102 -19.05 -9.11 -6.47
CA TYR A 102 -20.05 -8.17 -6.95
C TYR A 102 -21.46 -8.61 -6.53
N LEU A 103 -22.31 -7.61 -6.32
CA LEU A 103 -23.71 -7.74 -5.93
C LEU A 103 -24.58 -7.32 -7.10
N GLY A 104 -25.52 -8.15 -7.49
CA GLY A 104 -26.55 -7.83 -8.47
C GLY A 104 -27.93 -7.77 -7.84
N TYR A 105 -28.72 -6.77 -8.21
CA TYR A 105 -30.13 -6.64 -7.82
C TYR A 105 -30.96 -6.11 -9.00
N GLU A 106 -32.27 -6.35 -8.98
CA GLU A 106 -33.17 -5.88 -10.04
C GLU A 106 -33.57 -4.42 -9.78
N ASN A 107 -33.35 -3.54 -10.75
CA ASN A 107 -33.76 -2.14 -10.70
C ASN A 107 -35.28 -1.97 -10.98
N GLN A 108 -35.77 -0.74 -10.96
CA GLN A 108 -37.20 -0.46 -11.18
C GLN A 108 -37.71 -0.86 -12.56
N GLN A 109 -36.81 -1.02 -13.54
CA GLN A 109 -37.10 -1.45 -14.91
C GLN A 109 -37.01 -2.99 -15.06
N GLY A 110 -36.63 -3.70 -14.00
CA GLY A 110 -36.44 -5.17 -14.01
C GLY A 110 -35.11 -5.62 -14.61
N GLU A 111 -34.16 -4.71 -14.82
CA GLU A 111 -32.81 -5.03 -15.28
C GLU A 111 -31.90 -5.31 -14.07
N VAL A 112 -30.94 -6.23 -14.23
CA VAL A 112 -29.98 -6.53 -13.16
C VAL A 112 -28.86 -5.51 -13.18
N GLU A 113 -28.75 -4.75 -12.09
CA GLU A 113 -27.67 -3.81 -11.84
C GLU A 113 -26.62 -4.48 -10.96
N TYR A 114 -25.36 -4.48 -11.41
CA TYR A 114 -24.24 -5.04 -10.65
C TYR A 114 -23.39 -3.92 -10.05
N VAL A 115 -23.09 -4.03 -8.77
CA VAL A 115 -22.22 -3.13 -8.03
C VAL A 115 -21.03 -3.91 -7.46
N SER A 116 -19.84 -3.33 -7.57
CA SER A 116 -18.64 -3.90 -6.93
C SER A 116 -18.72 -3.74 -5.43
N MET A 117 -18.41 -4.79 -4.70
CA MET A 117 -18.35 -4.75 -3.24
C MET A 117 -17.24 -3.80 -2.76
N TYR A 118 -16.12 -3.72 -3.49
CA TYR A 118 -15.05 -2.75 -3.22
C TYR A 118 -15.55 -1.31 -3.16
N ASN A 119 -16.51 -0.93 -4.02
CA ASN A 119 -17.07 0.42 -4.06
C ASN A 119 -18.13 0.67 -2.97
N LYS A 120 -18.53 -0.36 -2.22
CA LYS A 120 -19.66 -0.32 -1.27
C LYS A 120 -19.23 -0.52 0.18
N VAL A 121 -18.16 -1.27 0.39
CA VAL A 121 -17.60 -1.54 1.71
C VAL A 121 -16.96 -0.26 2.27
N GLN A 122 -17.26 0.04 3.53
CA GLN A 122 -16.86 1.29 4.18
C GLN A 122 -15.64 1.14 5.11
N ASP A 123 -15.20 -0.11 5.36
CA ASP A 123 -14.14 -0.52 6.30
C ASP A 123 -13.52 -1.87 5.85
N GLU A 124 -12.22 -2.10 6.07
CA GLU A 124 -11.57 -3.39 5.78
C GLU A 124 -11.92 -4.49 6.80
N GLU A 125 -12.53 -4.13 7.94
CA GLU A 125 -12.96 -5.07 8.99
C GLU A 125 -14.50 -5.29 9.06
N ASP A 126 -15.31 -4.42 8.44
CA ASP A 126 -16.77 -4.57 8.34
C ASP A 126 -17.25 -4.64 6.89
N TYR A 127 -17.54 -5.86 6.45
CA TYR A 127 -18.03 -6.15 5.11
C TYR A 127 -19.56 -6.09 4.98
N THR A 128 -20.17 -5.11 5.64
CA THR A 128 -21.61 -4.86 5.55
C THR A 128 -21.91 -3.83 4.47
N VAL A 129 -22.88 -4.14 3.60
CA VAL A 129 -23.29 -3.30 2.47
C VAL A 129 -24.80 -3.20 2.40
N GLU A 130 -25.29 -2.10 1.83
CA GLU A 130 -26.72 -1.90 1.57
C GLU A 130 -27.01 -1.76 0.08
N ILE A 131 -28.06 -2.45 -0.36
CA ILE A 131 -28.60 -2.35 -1.73
C ILE A 131 -30.13 -2.19 -1.69
N PRO A 132 -30.75 -1.68 -2.76
CA PRO A 132 -32.20 -1.68 -2.90
C PRO A 132 -32.83 -3.06 -2.64
N ARG A 133 -34.00 -3.07 -1.99
CA ARG A 133 -34.76 -4.29 -1.77
C ARG A 133 -35.07 -4.97 -3.12
N THR A 134 -34.76 -6.26 -3.20
CA THR A 134 -34.92 -7.06 -4.42
C THR A 134 -35.57 -8.41 -4.10
N GLU A 135 -36.23 -9.01 -5.08
CA GLU A 135 -36.74 -10.38 -4.96
C GLU A 135 -35.63 -11.42 -5.12
N TYR A 136 -34.66 -11.11 -5.99
CA TYR A 136 -33.52 -11.94 -6.34
C TYR A 136 -32.20 -11.22 -6.09
N LEU A 137 -31.27 -11.91 -5.43
CA LEU A 137 -29.90 -11.46 -5.24
C LEU A 137 -28.99 -12.24 -6.18
N TYR A 138 -28.07 -11.55 -6.85
CA TYR A 138 -27.07 -12.17 -7.70
C TYR A 138 -25.70 -11.94 -7.06
N LEU A 139 -25.00 -13.00 -6.68
CA LEU A 139 -23.64 -12.91 -6.13
C LEU A 139 -22.65 -13.36 -7.17
N VAL A 140 -21.62 -12.56 -7.43
CA VAL A 140 -20.64 -12.82 -8.48
C VAL A 140 -19.25 -13.00 -7.88
N ASN A 141 -18.58 -14.07 -8.28
CA ASN A 141 -17.16 -14.26 -8.02
C ASN A 141 -16.33 -13.91 -9.27
N ALA A 142 -15.49 -12.89 -9.14
CA ALA A 142 -14.55 -12.42 -10.16
C ALA A 142 -13.07 -12.72 -9.83
N TYR A 143 -12.81 -13.58 -8.84
CA TYR A 143 -11.45 -13.97 -8.43
C TYR A 143 -10.70 -14.68 -9.54
N HIS A 144 -11.35 -15.55 -10.32
CA HIS A 144 -10.68 -16.30 -11.39
C HIS A 144 -10.11 -15.38 -12.49
N PRO A 145 -10.89 -14.46 -13.09
CA PRO A 145 -10.34 -13.45 -14.01
C PRO A 145 -9.16 -12.66 -13.45
N ALA A 146 -9.19 -12.31 -12.16
CA ALA A 146 -8.07 -11.64 -11.51
C ALA A 146 -6.84 -12.54 -11.33
N ALA A 147 -7.03 -13.81 -10.96
CA ALA A 147 -5.95 -14.76 -10.72
C ALA A 147 -5.23 -15.19 -12.01
N VAL A 148 -5.91 -15.16 -13.16
CA VAL A 148 -5.30 -15.48 -14.48
C VAL A 148 -4.98 -14.26 -15.32
N ASP A 149 -5.23 -13.07 -14.79
CA ASP A 149 -4.98 -11.79 -15.46
C ASP A 149 -5.61 -11.72 -16.87
N ASP A 150 -6.89 -12.10 -16.96
CA ASP A 150 -7.65 -12.02 -18.21
C ASP A 150 -9.06 -11.50 -17.93
N PRO A 151 -9.38 -10.21 -18.25
CA PRO A 151 -10.72 -9.65 -18.06
C PRO A 151 -11.78 -10.31 -18.96
N LYS A 152 -11.37 -11.15 -19.92
CA LYS A 152 -12.27 -11.95 -20.77
C LYS A 152 -12.58 -13.31 -20.16
N ALA A 153 -11.83 -13.74 -19.15
CA ALA A 153 -12.10 -14.98 -18.43
C ALA A 153 -13.50 -14.96 -17.79
N ALA A 154 -14.05 -16.14 -17.58
CA ALA A 154 -15.42 -16.26 -17.11
C ALA A 154 -15.54 -15.94 -15.61
N VAL A 155 -16.49 -15.08 -15.26
CA VAL A 155 -16.99 -14.97 -13.88
C VAL A 155 -18.07 -16.01 -13.62
N VAL A 156 -18.32 -16.31 -12.34
CA VAL A 156 -19.44 -17.16 -11.93
C VAL A 156 -20.48 -16.28 -11.22
N ILE A 157 -21.72 -16.33 -11.70
CA ILE A 157 -22.87 -15.61 -11.15
C ILE A 157 -23.82 -16.64 -10.52
N GLU A 158 -24.14 -16.45 -9.25
CA GLU A 158 -25.06 -17.27 -8.48
C GLU A 158 -26.32 -16.47 -8.14
N LYS A 159 -27.50 -16.95 -8.57
CA LYS A 159 -28.78 -16.27 -8.33
C LYS A 159 -29.49 -16.89 -7.13
N PHE A 160 -29.94 -16.09 -6.18
CA PHE A 160 -30.69 -16.53 -4.99
C PHE A 160 -32.09 -15.89 -4.96
N ALA A 161 -33.12 -16.67 -4.62
CA ALA A 161 -34.43 -16.12 -4.28
C ALA A 161 -34.46 -15.73 -2.80
N ILE A 162 -34.46 -14.43 -2.53
CA ILE A 162 -34.44 -13.90 -1.17
C ILE A 162 -35.84 -13.42 -0.74
N GLY A 163 -36.66 -12.98 -1.69
CA GLY A 163 -38.00 -12.42 -1.48
C GLY A 163 -37.99 -10.93 -1.12
N LYS A 164 -38.90 -10.14 -1.72
CA LYS A 164 -38.95 -8.66 -1.63
C LYS A 164 -39.04 -8.08 -0.22
N GLY A 165 -39.55 -8.87 0.74
CA GLY A 165 -39.71 -8.46 2.13
C GLY A 165 -38.43 -8.61 2.98
N THR A 166 -37.39 -9.26 2.46
CA THR A 166 -36.14 -9.50 3.19
C THR A 166 -35.38 -8.19 3.36
N ASN A 167 -34.94 -7.92 4.60
CA ASN A 167 -34.21 -6.71 4.98
C ASN A 167 -32.78 -6.98 5.47
N GLY A 168 -32.46 -8.23 5.84
CA GLY A 168 -31.12 -8.63 6.26
C GLY A 168 -30.68 -9.96 5.65
N LEU A 169 -29.41 -10.07 5.28
CA LEU A 169 -28.76 -11.31 4.86
C LEU A 169 -27.35 -11.41 5.44
N ASN A 170 -26.92 -12.62 5.78
CA ASN A 170 -25.52 -12.95 6.02
C ASN A 170 -24.99 -13.79 4.87
N VAL A 171 -23.81 -13.45 4.35
CA VAL A 171 -23.18 -14.16 3.22
C VAL A 171 -21.79 -14.61 3.64
N ALA A 172 -21.65 -15.91 3.95
CA ALA A 172 -20.33 -16.46 4.19
C ALA A 172 -19.63 -16.73 2.85
N VAL A 173 -18.36 -16.35 2.72
CA VAL A 173 -17.60 -16.47 1.46
C VAL A 173 -16.44 -17.42 1.66
N ASN A 174 -16.37 -18.48 0.84
CA ASN A 174 -15.27 -19.44 0.88
C ASN A 174 -14.69 -19.67 -0.52
N LEU A 175 -13.51 -19.10 -0.77
CA LEU A 175 -12.83 -19.15 -2.06
C LEU A 175 -12.18 -20.51 -2.37
N ASP A 176 -11.97 -21.36 -1.35
CA ASP A 176 -11.33 -22.67 -1.48
C ASP A 176 -12.32 -23.79 -1.85
N LYS A 177 -13.62 -23.54 -1.68
CA LYS A 177 -14.68 -24.57 -1.74
C LYS A 177 -15.43 -24.65 -3.07
N ALA A 178 -14.73 -24.54 -4.19
CA ALA A 178 -15.14 -25.27 -5.39
C ALA A 178 -14.84 -26.78 -5.19
N VAL A 179 -15.55 -27.41 -4.25
CA VAL A 179 -15.30 -28.81 -3.82
C VAL A 179 -15.72 -29.78 -4.93
N ASN A 180 -14.74 -30.31 -5.66
CA ASN A 180 -14.87 -31.57 -6.42
C ASN A 180 -14.34 -32.72 -5.55
N ASN A 181 -15.09 -33.13 -4.52
CA ASN A 181 -14.72 -34.27 -3.69
C ASN A 181 -15.85 -35.31 -3.63
N GLU A 182 -15.45 -36.57 -3.50
CA GLU A 182 -16.33 -37.70 -3.17
C GLU A 182 -16.42 -37.81 -1.63
N LEU A 183 -17.63 -37.97 -1.09
CA LEU A 183 -17.86 -38.23 0.34
C LEU A 183 -18.52 -39.59 0.51
N SER A 184 -17.97 -40.43 1.39
CA SER A 184 -18.54 -41.75 1.71
C SER A 184 -19.07 -41.77 3.16
N LEU A 185 -20.35 -42.12 3.33
CA LEU A 185 -21.01 -42.25 4.63
C LEU A 185 -21.61 -43.64 4.80
N LEU A 186 -21.56 -44.17 6.02
CA LEU A 186 -22.28 -45.38 6.39
C LEU A 186 -23.71 -45.04 6.82
N TYR A 187 -24.71 -45.52 6.09
CA TYR A 187 -26.11 -45.41 6.46
C TYR A 187 -26.54 -46.53 7.41
N ASN A 188 -27.09 -46.17 8.56
CA ASN A 188 -27.76 -47.09 9.46
C ASN A 188 -29.29 -46.97 9.25
N PRO A 189 -29.94 -47.94 8.58
CA PRO A 189 -31.38 -47.88 8.32
C PRO A 189 -32.24 -48.04 9.57
N GLU A 190 -31.77 -48.76 10.60
CA GLU A 190 -32.53 -48.95 11.86
C GLU A 190 -32.58 -47.67 12.68
N LYS A 191 -31.49 -46.91 12.69
CA LYS A 191 -31.37 -45.66 13.45
C LYS A 191 -31.64 -44.41 12.61
N GLN A 192 -31.77 -44.57 11.29
CA GLN A 192 -31.83 -43.48 10.32
C GLN A 192 -30.68 -42.48 10.50
N THR A 193 -29.45 -42.97 10.63
CA THR A 193 -28.25 -42.14 10.79
C THR A 193 -27.26 -42.31 9.66
N LEU A 194 -26.51 -41.26 9.34
CA LEU A 194 -25.33 -41.33 8.47
C LEU A 194 -24.09 -41.15 9.34
N THR A 195 -23.06 -41.96 9.12
CA THR A 195 -21.82 -41.90 9.91
C THR A 195 -20.61 -41.71 9.00
N ILE A 196 -19.80 -40.70 9.30
CA ILE A 196 -18.46 -40.53 8.74
C ILE A 196 -17.46 -41.10 9.75
N ASN A 197 -16.66 -42.06 9.30
CA ASN A 197 -15.57 -42.64 10.09
C ASN A 197 -14.25 -42.46 9.35
N ASP A 198 -13.88 -41.19 9.15
CA ASP A 198 -12.62 -40.80 8.55
C ASP A 198 -11.70 -40.14 9.59
N ARG A 199 -10.61 -40.83 9.93
CA ARG A 199 -9.64 -40.39 10.94
C ARG A 199 -8.80 -39.21 10.49
N THR A 200 -8.81 -38.84 9.19
CA THR A 200 -8.20 -37.59 8.74
C THR A 200 -9.10 -36.39 9.00
N MET A 201 -10.40 -36.60 9.24
CA MET A 201 -11.38 -35.54 9.49
C MET A 201 -11.73 -35.36 10.98
N SER A 202 -11.78 -36.45 11.76
CA SER A 202 -12.05 -36.41 13.21
C SER A 202 -11.57 -37.69 13.90
N TYR A 203 -11.04 -37.57 15.13
CA TYR A 203 -10.63 -38.72 15.94
C TYR A 203 -11.83 -39.62 16.35
N GLU A 204 -13.00 -39.02 16.54
CA GLU A 204 -14.25 -39.70 16.88
C GLU A 204 -15.22 -39.70 15.67
N PRO A 205 -15.94 -40.79 15.37
CA PRO A 205 -16.92 -40.82 14.28
C PRO A 205 -17.94 -39.69 14.37
N ILE A 206 -18.25 -39.06 13.23
CA ILE A 206 -19.27 -38.01 13.14
C ILE A 206 -20.59 -38.67 12.73
N VAL A 207 -21.62 -38.53 13.56
CA VAL A 207 -22.95 -39.10 13.32
C VAL A 207 -23.92 -37.98 12.97
N PHE A 208 -24.68 -38.17 11.89
CA PHE A 208 -25.76 -37.31 11.43
C PHE A 208 -27.09 -38.00 11.64
N ASN A 209 -28.03 -37.35 12.32
CA ASN A 209 -29.37 -37.87 12.55
C ASN A 209 -30.36 -37.26 11.57
N LYS A 210 -31.33 -38.07 11.14
CA LYS A 210 -32.43 -37.59 10.31
C LYS A 210 -33.30 -36.60 11.10
N VAL A 211 -33.52 -35.41 10.55
CA VAL A 211 -34.31 -34.34 11.17
C VAL A 211 -35.63 -34.12 10.42
N THR A 212 -36.65 -33.65 11.14
CA THR A 212 -38.02 -33.49 10.63
C THR A 212 -38.31 -32.16 9.93
N ALA A 213 -37.40 -31.18 9.99
CA ALA A 213 -37.50 -29.91 9.27
C ALA A 213 -36.10 -29.38 8.87
N PRO A 214 -35.91 -28.93 7.61
CA PRO A 214 -34.67 -28.29 7.18
C PRO A 214 -34.49 -26.91 7.82
N ASP A 215 -33.24 -26.40 7.86
CA ASP A 215 -33.02 -24.99 8.19
C ASP A 215 -33.62 -24.09 7.12
N THR A 216 -34.71 -23.39 7.45
CA THR A 216 -35.39 -22.48 6.54
C THR A 216 -34.64 -21.16 6.32
N ASN A 217 -33.61 -20.87 7.12
CA ASN A 217 -32.87 -19.61 7.03
C ASN A 217 -31.78 -19.65 5.96
N LEU A 218 -31.29 -20.83 5.56
CA LEU A 218 -30.28 -20.98 4.53
C LEU A 218 -30.92 -20.95 3.13
N LEU A 219 -30.43 -20.07 2.27
CA LEU A 219 -30.92 -19.90 0.90
C LEU A 219 -30.02 -20.67 -0.08
N GLN A 220 -30.67 -21.33 -1.05
CA GLN A 220 -29.98 -22.03 -2.11
C GLN A 220 -29.94 -21.18 -3.39
N PRO A 221 -28.85 -21.28 -4.16
CA PRO A 221 -28.81 -20.64 -5.47
C PRO A 221 -29.77 -21.36 -6.42
N LEU A 222 -30.65 -20.59 -7.06
CA LEU A 222 -31.54 -21.02 -8.13
C LEU A 222 -30.78 -21.40 -9.40
N SER A 223 -29.68 -20.71 -9.69
CA SER A 223 -28.90 -20.94 -10.90
C SER A 223 -27.45 -20.51 -10.75
N TYR A 224 -26.61 -21.12 -11.58
CA TYR A 224 -25.20 -20.81 -11.74
C TYR A 224 -24.96 -20.48 -13.21
N GLU A 225 -24.43 -19.31 -13.47
CA GLU A 225 -24.11 -18.86 -14.82
C GLU A 225 -22.61 -18.54 -14.92
N LYS A 226 -21.97 -19.04 -15.98
CA LYS A 226 -20.59 -18.65 -16.33
C LYS A 226 -20.65 -17.63 -17.46
N VAL A 227 -20.11 -16.44 -17.22
CA VAL A 227 -20.17 -15.33 -18.18
C VAL A 227 -18.77 -14.87 -18.51
N SER A 228 -18.35 -15.09 -19.76
CA SER A 228 -17.09 -14.55 -20.30
C SER A 228 -17.28 -13.13 -20.81
N ASN A 229 -16.19 -12.33 -20.83
CA ASN A 229 -16.21 -10.92 -21.24
C ASN A 229 -17.23 -10.08 -20.43
N TRP A 230 -17.29 -10.28 -19.13
CA TRP A 230 -18.29 -9.60 -18.30
C TRP A 230 -17.95 -8.13 -18.12
N LYS A 231 -18.77 -7.23 -18.69
CA LYS A 231 -18.52 -5.78 -18.80
C LYS A 231 -18.45 -5.00 -17.47
N HIS A 232 -18.78 -5.64 -16.35
CA HIS A 232 -18.85 -5.01 -15.03
C HIS A 232 -17.57 -5.20 -14.20
N ILE A 233 -16.61 -5.99 -14.70
CA ILE A 233 -15.32 -6.17 -14.04
C ILE A 233 -14.61 -4.81 -14.03
N ILE A 234 -14.26 -4.34 -12.83
CA ILE A 234 -13.31 -3.24 -12.66
C ILE A 234 -11.94 -3.79 -13.04
N PRO A 235 -11.24 -3.20 -14.02
CA PRO A 235 -9.93 -3.65 -14.44
C PRO A 235 -8.89 -3.19 -13.40
N PHE A 236 -8.83 -3.85 -12.25
CA PHE A 236 -7.82 -3.56 -11.22
C PHE A 236 -6.39 -3.83 -11.73
N HIS A 237 -6.24 -4.68 -12.76
CA HIS A 237 -4.98 -4.83 -13.50
C HIS A 237 -4.64 -3.57 -14.30
N GLU A 238 -5.57 -2.68 -14.67
CA GLU A 238 -5.21 -1.38 -15.26
C GLU A 238 -4.68 -0.39 -14.20
N GLU A 239 -4.84 -0.68 -12.90
CA GLU A 239 -4.14 -0.01 -11.79
C GLU A 239 -2.81 -0.70 -11.42
N ILE A 240 -2.58 -1.92 -11.91
CA ILE A 240 -1.32 -2.66 -11.78
C ILE A 240 -1.06 -3.40 -13.08
N ASP A 241 -0.72 -2.65 -14.13
CA ASP A 241 -0.06 -3.16 -15.33
C ASP A 241 0.69 -2.01 -15.99
N ILE A 242 1.82 -1.70 -15.39
CA ILE A 242 2.98 -1.46 -16.23
C ILE A 242 3.42 -2.85 -16.65
N PRO A 243 3.26 -3.26 -17.93
CA PRO A 243 4.16 -4.30 -18.43
C PRO A 243 5.56 -3.77 -18.16
N LEU A 244 6.40 -4.51 -17.42
CA LEU A 244 7.75 -4.07 -17.03
C LEU A 244 8.48 -3.51 -18.27
N TYR A 245 8.36 -2.21 -18.45
CA TYR A 245 8.79 -1.55 -19.66
C TYR A 245 10.26 -1.29 -19.41
N ASN A 246 11.07 -2.17 -19.96
CA ASN A 246 12.50 -2.04 -19.95
C ASN A 246 12.97 -1.55 -21.33
N PRO A 247 12.89 -0.24 -21.63
CA PRO A 247 13.51 0.33 -22.84
C PRO A 247 15.05 0.25 -22.79
N ASN A 248 15.62 -0.23 -21.68
CA ASN A 248 17.02 -0.60 -21.53
C ASN A 248 17.25 -2.13 -21.53
N ALA A 249 16.31 -2.93 -22.04
CA ALA A 249 16.53 -4.37 -22.25
C ALA A 249 17.61 -4.56 -23.32
N THR A 250 18.87 -4.45 -22.92
CA THR A 250 20.11 -4.74 -23.65
C THR A 250 21.25 -4.34 -22.70
N HIS A 251 21.91 -5.23 -21.97
CA HIS A 251 22.57 -6.45 -22.41
C HIS A 251 22.80 -7.31 -21.16
N SER A 252 22.80 -8.63 -21.29
CA SER A 252 23.62 -9.45 -20.39
C SER A 252 25.02 -8.80 -20.33
N GLN A 253 25.44 -8.34 -19.15
CA GLN A 253 26.79 -7.78 -19.00
C GLN A 253 27.76 -8.83 -19.53
N LYS A 254 28.50 -8.48 -20.59
CA LYS A 254 29.43 -9.43 -21.19
C LYS A 254 30.76 -9.32 -20.46
N LEU A 255 31.00 -10.22 -19.53
CA LEU A 255 32.35 -10.44 -19.00
C LEU A 255 33.21 -11.06 -20.09
N ILE A 256 34.25 -10.34 -20.51
CA ILE A 256 35.30 -10.84 -21.40
C ILE A 256 36.65 -10.43 -20.85
N GLN A 257 37.63 -11.31 -21.00
CA GLN A 257 39.01 -10.93 -20.76
C GLN A 257 39.51 -10.02 -21.89
N VAL A 258 40.08 -8.88 -21.51
CA VAL A 258 40.65 -7.88 -22.42
C VAL A 258 42.16 -7.77 -22.21
N LYS A 259 42.87 -7.18 -23.18
CA LYS A 259 44.33 -7.23 -23.22
C LYS A 259 44.99 -5.97 -22.66
N SER A 260 44.22 -4.91 -22.42
CA SER A 260 44.76 -3.64 -21.91
C SER A 260 43.87 -3.02 -20.83
N PHE A 261 44.50 -2.20 -19.98
CA PHE A 261 43.77 -1.42 -18.99
C PHE A 261 42.73 -0.47 -19.61
N ALA A 262 43.04 0.13 -20.76
CA ALA A 262 42.10 1.01 -21.46
C ALA A 262 40.84 0.27 -21.94
N GLU A 263 41.00 -0.96 -22.45
CA GLU A 263 39.88 -1.80 -22.87
C GLU A 263 39.00 -2.19 -21.68
N VAL A 264 39.58 -2.54 -20.52
CA VAL A 264 38.77 -2.92 -19.34
C VAL A 264 38.01 -1.74 -18.78
N CYS A 265 38.60 -0.54 -18.74
CA CYS A 265 37.91 0.69 -18.36
C CYS A 265 36.73 0.99 -19.31
N SER A 266 36.93 0.85 -20.62
CA SER A 266 35.86 1.05 -21.60
C SER A 266 34.72 0.04 -21.42
N LEU A 267 35.05 -1.22 -21.14
CA LEU A 267 34.05 -2.26 -20.88
C LEU A 267 33.32 -2.01 -19.55
N ALA A 268 34.05 -1.59 -18.52
CA ALA A 268 33.51 -1.29 -17.22
C ALA A 268 32.55 -0.10 -17.25
N ASN A 269 32.87 0.94 -18.03
CA ASN A 269 31.98 2.08 -18.26
C ASN A 269 30.69 1.64 -18.97
N LYS A 270 30.82 0.81 -20.02
CA LYS A 270 29.65 0.27 -20.75
C LYS A 270 28.75 -0.59 -19.85
N ASN A 271 29.34 -1.38 -18.96
CA ASN A 271 28.62 -2.33 -18.11
C ASN A 271 28.22 -1.73 -16.75
N ASN A 272 28.57 -0.48 -16.46
CA ASN A 272 28.44 0.14 -15.13
C ASN A 272 29.02 -0.75 -14.01
N THR A 273 30.29 -1.13 -14.13
CA THR A 273 31.02 -1.98 -13.16
C THR A 273 32.30 -1.31 -12.68
N LEU A 274 32.82 -1.67 -11.51
CA LEU A 274 34.18 -1.29 -11.11
C LEU A 274 35.23 -2.10 -11.91
N VAL A 275 36.49 -1.67 -11.91
CA VAL A 275 37.58 -2.43 -12.53
C VAL A 275 38.42 -3.08 -11.43
N ALA A 276 38.49 -4.42 -11.41
CA ALA A 276 39.31 -5.19 -10.47
C ALA A 276 40.63 -5.61 -11.15
N VAL A 277 41.70 -4.87 -10.89
CA VAL A 277 43.02 -5.11 -11.48
C VAL A 277 43.88 -5.97 -10.55
N PHE A 278 44.26 -7.15 -11.00
CA PHE A 278 45.24 -8.01 -10.36
C PHE A 278 46.63 -7.66 -10.86
N TYR A 279 47.42 -6.96 -10.04
CA TYR A 279 48.82 -6.66 -10.32
C TYR A 279 49.71 -7.66 -9.58
N GLN A 280 50.30 -8.61 -10.31
CA GLN A 280 50.96 -9.79 -9.74
C GLN A 280 52.43 -9.94 -10.17
N PRO A 281 53.29 -8.91 -10.00
CA PRO A 281 54.66 -8.90 -10.52
C PRO A 281 55.60 -9.92 -9.85
N LYS A 282 55.19 -10.52 -8.71
CA LYS A 282 56.00 -11.51 -7.97
C LYS A 282 55.43 -12.93 -8.03
N SER A 283 54.27 -13.15 -8.67
CA SER A 283 53.66 -14.48 -8.78
C SER A 283 53.93 -15.11 -10.15
N ALA A 284 54.60 -16.26 -10.16
CA ALA A 284 54.78 -17.05 -11.38
C ALA A 284 53.48 -17.75 -11.83
N ASN A 285 52.49 -17.90 -10.94
CA ASN A 285 51.22 -18.58 -11.19
C ASN A 285 50.07 -17.63 -11.53
N ALA A 286 50.33 -16.32 -11.58
CA ALA A 286 49.30 -15.27 -11.68
C ALA A 286 48.28 -15.49 -12.80
N ALA A 287 48.74 -15.90 -13.99
CA ALA A 287 47.87 -16.14 -15.13
C ALA A 287 46.90 -17.31 -14.89
N LYS A 288 47.38 -18.39 -14.29
CA LYS A 288 46.57 -19.57 -13.96
C LYS A 288 45.56 -19.24 -12.86
N GLU A 289 46.01 -18.60 -11.79
CA GLU A 289 45.15 -18.22 -10.66
C GLU A 289 44.07 -17.22 -11.10
N PHE A 290 44.41 -16.27 -11.98
CA PHE A 290 43.45 -15.32 -12.54
C PHE A 290 42.43 -16.02 -13.44
N GLU A 291 42.84 -16.96 -14.29
CA GLU A 291 41.92 -17.74 -15.13
C GLU A 291 40.91 -18.51 -14.27
N GLU A 292 41.39 -19.18 -13.21
CA GLU A 292 40.54 -19.90 -12.27
C GLU A 292 39.56 -18.99 -11.52
N LEU A 293 40.01 -17.79 -11.13
CA LEU A 293 39.14 -16.78 -10.52
C LEU A 293 38.11 -16.28 -11.54
N PHE A 294 38.51 -16.00 -12.78
CA PHE A 294 37.64 -15.45 -13.82
C PHE A 294 36.53 -16.44 -14.17
N GLU A 295 36.86 -17.72 -14.38
CA GLU A 295 35.88 -18.78 -14.61
C GLU A 295 34.95 -18.99 -13.41
N TRP A 296 35.48 -18.96 -12.20
CA TRP A 296 34.66 -19.00 -10.99
C TRP A 296 33.71 -17.80 -10.93
N TYR A 297 34.20 -16.59 -11.23
CA TYR A 297 33.41 -15.37 -11.19
C TYR A 297 32.34 -15.34 -12.28
N LEU A 298 32.62 -15.85 -13.48
CA LEU A 298 31.60 -16.04 -14.51
C LEU A 298 30.43 -16.87 -14.01
N GLN A 299 30.69 -17.92 -13.22
CA GLN A 299 29.66 -18.85 -12.77
C GLN A 299 28.97 -18.41 -11.47
N ASN A 300 29.67 -17.71 -10.59
CA ASN A 300 29.24 -17.44 -9.20
C ASN A 300 29.20 -15.95 -8.84
N GLY A 301 29.69 -15.06 -9.70
CA GLY A 301 29.85 -13.63 -9.43
C GLY A 301 28.63 -12.76 -9.72
N LEU A 302 27.55 -13.39 -10.16
CA LEU A 302 26.26 -12.80 -10.43
C LEU A 302 25.52 -12.59 -9.10
N ASP A 303 25.21 -11.34 -8.77
CA ASP A 303 24.49 -10.99 -7.54
C ASP A 303 23.10 -10.42 -7.87
N TYR A 304 22.11 -10.69 -7.02
CA TYR A 304 20.74 -10.19 -7.18
C TYR A 304 20.68 -8.71 -6.79
N ASN A 305 20.18 -7.87 -7.69
CA ASN A 305 19.83 -6.49 -7.31
C ASN A 305 18.52 -6.51 -6.51
N GLU A 306 18.45 -5.77 -5.40
CA GLU A 306 17.26 -5.71 -4.52
C GLU A 306 16.03 -5.08 -5.20
N GLU A 307 16.23 -4.35 -6.30
CA GLU A 307 15.20 -3.73 -7.13
C GLU A 307 14.98 -4.52 -8.44
N GLU A 308 14.30 -5.67 -8.39
CA GLU A 308 13.81 -6.46 -9.55
C GLU A 308 14.79 -7.47 -10.23
N GLU A 309 14.52 -8.76 -10.03
CA GLU A 309 14.74 -9.97 -10.90
C GLU A 309 16.02 -10.14 -11.76
N LYS A 310 17.07 -9.32 -11.63
CA LYS A 310 18.29 -9.40 -12.45
C LYS A 310 19.53 -9.71 -11.64
N THR A 311 20.37 -10.56 -12.21
CA THR A 311 21.74 -10.80 -11.73
C THR A 311 22.75 -9.94 -12.50
N VAL A 312 23.61 -9.20 -11.79
CA VAL A 312 24.66 -8.36 -12.39
C VAL A 312 26.01 -8.63 -11.76
N TYR A 313 27.08 -8.50 -12.54
CA TYR A 313 28.44 -8.44 -12.05
C TYR A 313 28.75 -7.03 -11.56
N SER A 314 29.49 -6.96 -10.46
CA SER A 314 29.93 -5.70 -9.87
C SER A 314 31.27 -5.21 -10.42
N TYR A 315 32.06 -6.11 -11.03
CA TYR A 315 33.43 -5.85 -11.46
C TYR A 315 33.72 -6.34 -12.88
N GLN A 316 34.65 -5.67 -13.57
CA GLN A 316 35.44 -6.24 -14.66
C GLN A 316 36.82 -6.66 -14.13
N PRO A 317 37.12 -7.96 -14.02
CA PRO A 317 38.44 -8.43 -13.64
C PRO A 317 39.47 -8.22 -14.77
N TYR A 318 40.68 -7.79 -14.43
CA TYR A 318 41.78 -7.61 -15.36
C TYR A 318 43.10 -8.03 -14.72
N LEU A 319 43.88 -8.86 -15.41
CA LEU A 319 45.26 -9.17 -15.01
C LEU A 319 46.21 -8.16 -15.64
N ALA A 320 46.85 -7.33 -14.80
CA ALA A 320 47.81 -6.34 -15.28
C ALA A 320 49.04 -7.00 -15.89
N THR A 321 49.53 -6.42 -16.97
CA THR A 321 50.70 -6.90 -17.72
C THR A 321 51.94 -6.08 -17.38
N SER A 322 53.10 -6.50 -17.91
CA SER A 322 54.33 -5.72 -17.80
C SER A 322 54.23 -4.33 -18.46
N ALA A 323 53.32 -4.15 -19.42
CA ALA A 323 53.07 -2.86 -20.06
C ALA A 323 52.44 -1.83 -19.09
N ASP A 324 51.66 -2.30 -18.11
CA ASP A 324 50.94 -1.43 -17.17
C ASP A 324 51.82 -0.95 -16.01
N ALA A 325 52.93 -1.64 -15.72
CA ALA A 325 53.77 -1.40 -14.54
C ALA A 325 54.29 0.05 -14.43
N LYS A 326 54.68 0.67 -15.56
CA LYS A 326 55.17 2.06 -15.57
C LYS A 326 54.07 3.04 -15.20
N TRP A 327 52.84 2.80 -15.65
CA TRP A 327 51.67 3.64 -15.36
C TRP A 327 51.19 3.44 -13.92
N LEU A 328 51.10 2.19 -13.45
CA LEU A 328 50.78 1.86 -12.06
C LEU A 328 51.74 2.52 -11.07
N LYS A 329 53.04 2.49 -11.36
CA LYS A 329 54.06 3.19 -10.54
C LYS A 329 53.82 4.69 -10.46
N LYS A 330 53.40 5.35 -11.56
CA LYS A 330 53.05 6.78 -11.56
C LYS A 330 51.81 7.08 -10.71
N LYS A 331 50.92 6.11 -10.52
CA LYS A 331 49.74 6.19 -9.65
C LYS A 331 50.04 5.83 -8.19
N GLY A 332 51.32 5.66 -7.82
CA GLY A 332 51.73 5.35 -6.45
C GLY A 332 51.53 3.89 -6.04
N VAL A 333 51.33 2.98 -7.01
CA VAL A 333 51.22 1.54 -6.75
C VAL A 333 52.61 0.93 -6.52
N THR A 334 52.75 0.16 -5.45
CA THR A 334 54.00 -0.50 -5.07
C THR A 334 54.19 -1.79 -5.86
N VAL A 335 55.45 -2.24 -6.04
CA VAL A 335 55.76 -3.50 -6.74
C VAL A 335 55.54 -4.68 -5.79
N ALA A 336 54.30 -5.13 -5.68
CA ALA A 336 53.88 -6.29 -4.90
C ALA A 336 52.66 -6.96 -5.57
N ASN A 337 52.34 -8.19 -5.12
CA ASN A 337 51.13 -8.90 -5.55
C ASN A 337 49.91 -8.29 -4.85
N GLN A 338 49.03 -7.67 -5.63
CA GLN A 338 47.96 -6.81 -5.13
C GLN A 338 46.70 -6.93 -5.99
N LEU A 339 45.55 -6.72 -5.36
CA LEU A 339 44.30 -6.33 -6.00
C LEU A 339 44.19 -4.81 -5.91
N LEU A 340 43.87 -4.17 -7.04
CA LEU A 340 43.66 -2.74 -7.16
C LEU A 340 42.28 -2.52 -7.75
N ILE A 341 41.44 -1.73 -7.09
CA ILE A 341 40.11 -1.40 -7.60
C ILE A 341 40.13 0.01 -8.16
N PHE A 342 39.65 0.16 -9.40
CA PHE A 342 39.52 1.44 -10.08
C PHE A 342 38.07 1.75 -10.43
N THR A 343 37.75 3.04 -10.52
CA THR A 343 36.54 3.51 -11.22
C THR A 343 36.66 3.23 -12.73
N PRO A 344 35.55 3.24 -13.48
CA PRO A 344 35.58 3.15 -14.94
C PRO A 344 36.50 4.20 -15.62
N GLU A 345 36.66 5.36 -15.01
CA GLU A 345 37.51 6.47 -15.49
C GLU A 345 39.01 6.26 -15.18
N GLY A 346 39.37 5.19 -14.46
CA GLY A 346 40.76 4.86 -14.12
C GLY A 346 41.31 5.60 -12.91
N GLU A 347 40.44 6.01 -11.98
CA GLU A 347 40.85 6.48 -10.65
C GLU A 347 41.01 5.28 -9.69
N LEU A 348 42.15 5.19 -9.00
CA LEU A 348 42.40 4.14 -8.01
C LEU A 348 41.62 4.42 -6.74
N ILE A 349 40.70 3.54 -6.34
CA ILE A 349 39.82 3.74 -5.19
C ILE A 349 40.14 2.83 -4.00
N TYR A 350 40.70 1.66 -4.24
CA TYR A 350 41.07 0.72 -3.18
C TYR A 350 42.25 -0.16 -3.60
N LYS A 351 43.00 -0.65 -2.62
CA LYS A 351 44.09 -1.62 -2.83
C LYS A 351 44.25 -2.54 -1.63
N GLU A 352 44.62 -3.78 -1.90
CA GLU A 352 45.00 -4.75 -0.88
C GLU A 352 46.07 -5.72 -1.39
N ASP A 353 46.96 -6.17 -0.50
CA ASP A 353 47.99 -7.15 -0.83
C ASP A 353 47.36 -8.55 -0.88
N THR A 354 47.09 -9.06 -2.09
CA THR A 354 46.42 -10.35 -2.30
C THR A 354 46.71 -10.95 -3.67
N THR A 355 46.36 -12.22 -3.86
CA THR A 355 46.44 -12.94 -5.14
C THR A 355 45.04 -13.28 -5.66
N PRO A 356 44.87 -13.61 -6.96
CA PRO A 356 43.57 -14.07 -7.47
C PRO A 356 43.03 -15.30 -6.73
N ALA A 357 43.90 -16.23 -6.33
CA ALA A 357 43.50 -17.42 -5.57
C ALA A 357 42.92 -17.06 -4.18
N GLU A 358 43.59 -16.16 -3.44
CA GLU A 358 43.09 -15.69 -2.14
C GLU A 358 41.75 -14.95 -2.26
N VAL A 359 41.56 -14.14 -3.32
CA VAL A 359 40.28 -13.47 -3.58
C VAL A 359 39.18 -14.50 -3.83
N ARG A 360 39.45 -15.54 -4.62
CA ARG A 360 38.48 -16.62 -4.87
C ARG A 360 38.09 -17.36 -3.58
N GLU A 361 39.07 -17.68 -2.73
CA GLU A 361 38.85 -18.40 -1.47
C GLU A 361 37.96 -17.64 -0.47
N ARG A 362 37.97 -16.29 -0.51
CA ARG A 362 37.11 -15.43 0.32
C ARG A 362 35.71 -15.19 -0.27
N GLY A 363 35.32 -15.93 -1.31
CA GLY A 363 34.03 -15.74 -1.98
C GLY A 363 34.07 -14.75 -3.14
N GLY A 364 35.26 -14.42 -3.67
CA GLY A 364 35.45 -13.68 -4.91
C GLY A 364 35.17 -12.17 -4.82
N LEU A 365 34.72 -11.60 -5.94
CA LEU A 365 34.47 -10.16 -6.10
C LEU A 365 32.99 -9.84 -5.79
N SER A 366 32.71 -9.56 -4.50
CA SER A 366 31.35 -9.42 -3.94
C SER A 366 30.67 -8.07 -4.25
N TYR A 367 29.33 -8.10 -4.41
CA TYR A 367 28.50 -6.89 -4.47
C TYR A 367 28.62 -6.02 -3.22
N LYS A 368 28.65 -6.61 -2.02
CA LYS A 368 28.81 -5.86 -0.76
C LYS A 368 30.11 -5.05 -0.77
N GLN A 369 31.20 -5.64 -1.24
CA GLN A 369 32.47 -4.93 -1.43
C GLN A 369 32.31 -3.76 -2.41
N ALA A 370 31.67 -4.02 -3.56
CA ALA A 370 31.48 -3.03 -4.60
C ALA A 370 30.59 -1.86 -4.16
N SER A 371 29.54 -2.15 -3.41
CA SER A 371 28.60 -1.17 -2.88
C SER A 371 29.31 -0.13 -2.02
N LEU A 372 30.08 -0.59 -1.01
CA LEU A 372 30.85 0.31 -0.15
C LEU A 372 31.94 1.07 -0.92
N LEU A 373 32.61 0.41 -1.88
CA LEU A 373 33.62 1.08 -2.72
C LEU A 373 33.00 2.13 -3.65
N ARG A 374 31.78 1.93 -4.16
CA ARG A 374 31.06 2.94 -4.96
C ARG A 374 30.63 4.12 -4.11
N ALA A 375 30.12 3.88 -2.90
CA ALA A 375 29.86 4.95 -1.94
C ALA A 375 31.13 5.77 -1.69
N SER A 376 32.29 5.13 -1.61
CA SER A 376 33.59 5.79 -1.43
C SER A 376 33.99 6.73 -2.59
N VAL A 377 33.52 6.46 -3.81
CA VAL A 377 33.71 7.37 -4.97
C VAL A 377 32.93 8.66 -4.75
N VAL A 378 31.67 8.55 -4.31
CA VAL A 378 30.84 9.71 -4.00
C VAL A 378 31.40 10.47 -2.80
N ALA A 379 31.86 9.77 -1.77
CA ALA A 379 32.52 10.35 -0.60
C ALA A 379 33.76 11.21 -0.97
N ARG A 380 34.59 10.76 -1.93
CA ARG A 380 35.72 11.56 -2.45
C ARG A 380 35.27 12.80 -3.19
N LEU A 381 34.21 12.68 -4.00
CA LEU A 381 33.62 13.82 -4.71
C LEU A 381 33.05 14.86 -3.73
N MET A 382 32.38 14.39 -2.68
CA MET A 382 31.90 15.25 -1.58
C MET A 382 33.04 16.04 -0.96
N ASP A 383 34.13 15.40 -0.54
CA ASP A 383 35.30 16.10 0.02
C ASP A 383 35.92 17.12 -0.94
N LYS A 384 36.09 16.71 -2.20
CA LYS A 384 36.72 17.55 -3.23
C LYS A 384 35.90 18.79 -3.56
N VAL A 385 34.58 18.64 -3.66
CA VAL A 385 33.68 19.70 -4.15
C VAL A 385 33.02 20.43 -2.99
N LEU A 386 32.31 19.71 -2.12
CA LEU A 386 31.58 20.30 -1.01
C LEU A 386 32.55 20.85 0.05
N GLY A 387 33.71 20.22 0.22
CA GLY A 387 34.78 20.72 1.09
C GLY A 387 35.47 21.99 0.58
N ASN A 388 35.19 22.45 -0.63
CA ASN A 388 35.70 23.71 -1.18
C ASN A 388 34.62 24.80 -1.16
N PRO A 389 34.69 25.80 -0.25
CA PRO A 389 33.69 26.86 -0.14
C PRO A 389 33.49 27.70 -1.41
N LYS A 390 34.42 27.63 -2.36
CA LYS A 390 34.39 28.36 -3.64
C LYS A 390 34.12 27.45 -4.84
N ALA A 391 33.69 26.20 -4.62
CA ALA A 391 33.32 25.31 -5.71
C ALA A 391 32.24 25.96 -6.61
N PRO A 392 32.34 25.83 -7.95
CA PRO A 392 31.29 26.29 -8.86
C PRO A 392 29.95 25.62 -8.54
N ILE A 393 28.85 26.38 -8.57
CA ILE A 393 27.53 25.85 -8.21
C ILE A 393 27.14 24.65 -9.08
N ALA A 394 27.45 24.68 -10.39
CA ALA A 394 27.18 23.53 -11.27
C ALA A 394 27.93 22.24 -10.86
N GLU A 395 29.08 22.34 -10.20
CA GLU A 395 29.77 21.16 -9.66
C GLU A 395 29.17 20.73 -8.31
N VAL A 396 28.72 21.68 -7.49
CA VAL A 396 27.99 21.41 -6.24
C VAL A 396 26.67 20.69 -6.54
N GLU A 397 25.88 21.19 -7.50
CA GLU A 397 24.62 20.59 -7.97
C GLU A 397 24.84 19.14 -8.41
N LYS A 398 25.85 18.87 -9.26
CA LYS A 398 26.18 17.50 -9.69
C LYS A 398 26.50 16.56 -8.53
N VAL A 399 27.14 17.03 -7.47
CA VAL A 399 27.45 16.17 -6.31
C VAL A 399 26.18 15.88 -5.52
N PHE A 400 25.32 16.87 -5.28
CA PHE A 400 24.03 16.63 -4.63
C PHE A 400 23.11 15.75 -5.49
N SER A 401 23.08 15.92 -6.82
CA SER A 401 22.37 15.00 -7.73
C SER A 401 22.87 13.56 -7.59
N LYS A 402 24.19 13.36 -7.42
CA LYS A 402 24.74 12.02 -7.17
C LYS A 402 24.28 11.46 -5.84
N ILE A 403 24.27 12.27 -4.77
CA ILE A 403 23.77 11.83 -3.45
C ILE A 403 22.30 11.39 -3.55
N ALA A 404 21.47 12.17 -4.24
CA ALA A 404 20.04 11.90 -4.39
C ALA A 404 19.72 10.67 -5.27
N ASN A 405 20.45 10.49 -6.38
CA ASN A 405 20.06 9.54 -7.43
C ASN A 405 20.88 8.23 -7.47
N ASP A 406 22.01 8.14 -6.75
CA ASP A 406 22.84 6.94 -6.77
C ASP A 406 22.47 6.02 -5.61
N TYR A 407 21.98 4.81 -5.92
CA TYR A 407 21.58 3.80 -4.94
C TYR A 407 22.67 3.52 -3.89
N PHE A 408 23.94 3.53 -4.29
CA PHE A 408 25.06 3.21 -3.41
C PHE A 408 25.31 4.30 -2.34
N THR A 409 24.68 5.46 -2.45
CA THR A 409 24.84 6.55 -1.47
C THR A 409 24.11 6.29 -0.17
N SER A 410 23.25 5.26 -0.12
CA SER A 410 22.70 4.73 1.13
C SER A 410 23.78 4.36 2.13
N GLN A 411 25.01 4.04 1.70
CA GLN A 411 26.13 3.62 2.57
C GLN A 411 27.09 4.77 2.93
N LEU A 412 26.81 6.01 2.53
CA LEU A 412 27.75 7.13 2.73
C LEU A 412 28.09 7.37 4.21
N TYR A 413 27.11 7.26 5.10
CA TYR A 413 27.30 7.49 6.53
C TYR A 413 28.33 6.55 7.18
N LEU A 414 28.52 5.34 6.65
CA LEU A 414 29.59 4.43 7.10
C LEU A 414 30.98 5.02 6.85
N LEU A 415 31.11 5.92 5.87
CA LEU A 415 32.36 6.50 5.42
C LEU A 415 32.64 7.89 6.01
N ALA A 416 31.80 8.38 6.93
CA ALA A 416 31.98 9.68 7.55
C ALA A 416 33.08 9.65 8.61
N ALA A 417 34.22 10.31 8.37
CA ALA A 417 35.29 10.42 9.37
C ALA A 417 34.96 11.42 10.49
N ASN A 418 34.14 12.43 10.18
CA ASN A 418 33.70 13.46 11.11
C ASN A 418 32.20 13.35 11.31
N LYS A 419 31.78 12.57 12.31
CA LYS A 419 30.36 12.46 12.66
C LYS A 419 29.89 13.72 13.40
N PRO A 420 28.71 14.27 13.07
CA PRO A 420 28.11 15.38 13.81
C PRO A 420 27.88 14.97 15.27
N LYS A 421 28.01 15.93 16.20
CA LYS A 421 27.58 15.72 17.58
C LYS A 421 26.06 15.91 17.66
N SER A 422 25.36 14.94 18.21
CA SER A 422 23.93 15.07 18.53
C SER A 422 23.72 16.10 19.65
N VAL A 423 22.67 16.91 19.57
CA VAL A 423 22.22 17.79 20.67
C VAL A 423 21.28 17.03 21.63
N GLU A 424 20.67 15.94 21.16
CA GLU A 424 19.87 15.02 21.98
C GLU A 424 20.79 13.94 22.54
N LEU A 425 21.02 14.02 23.86
CA LEU A 425 22.15 13.44 24.58
C LEU A 425 22.08 11.92 24.87
N ASP A 426 21.14 11.17 24.29
CA ASP A 426 20.93 9.76 24.65
C ASP A 426 21.39 8.72 23.59
N ASN A 427 21.71 9.13 22.36
CA ASN A 427 21.89 8.19 21.22
C ASN A 427 23.27 8.21 20.53
N GLU A 428 24.25 9.02 20.94
CA GLU A 428 25.54 9.13 20.21
C GLU A 428 26.33 7.81 20.25
N GLU A 429 26.45 7.19 21.42
CA GLU A 429 27.14 5.89 21.59
C GLU A 429 26.37 4.74 20.91
N GLU A 430 25.04 4.79 20.91
CA GLU A 430 24.19 3.81 20.21
C GLU A 430 24.32 3.93 18.69
N VAL A 431 24.32 5.15 18.14
CA VAL A 431 24.52 5.40 16.71
C VAL A 431 25.94 5.01 16.30
N GLU A 432 26.95 5.33 17.09
CA GLU A 432 28.32 4.90 16.81
C GLU A 432 28.43 3.36 16.79
N SER A 433 27.83 2.69 17.78
CA SER A 433 27.78 1.23 17.85
C SER A 433 27.05 0.62 16.64
N LEU A 434 25.92 1.20 16.22
CA LEU A 434 25.17 0.76 15.04
C LEU A 434 25.99 0.92 13.75
N VAL A 435 26.68 2.05 13.58
CA VAL A 435 27.54 2.30 12.42
C VAL A 435 28.73 1.34 12.41
N GLU A 436 29.35 1.10 13.56
CA GLU A 436 30.44 0.11 13.69
C GLU A 436 29.94 -1.32 13.38
N GLU A 437 28.77 -1.70 13.90
CA GLU A 437 28.15 -2.99 13.62
C GLU A 437 27.86 -3.18 12.12
N GLN A 438 27.28 -2.17 11.47
CA GLN A 438 26.99 -2.21 10.05
C GLN A 438 28.28 -2.21 9.21
N MET A 439 29.32 -1.47 9.61
CA MET A 439 30.63 -1.55 8.96
C MET A 439 31.25 -2.95 9.11
N MET A 440 31.09 -3.60 10.27
CA MET A 440 31.59 -4.97 10.50
C MET A 440 30.98 -6.00 9.53
N GLN A 441 29.77 -5.78 9.03
CA GLN A 441 29.16 -6.66 8.02
C GLN A 441 29.93 -6.66 6.69
N TYR A 442 30.74 -5.63 6.42
CA TYR A 442 31.59 -5.56 5.23
C TYR A 442 32.95 -6.24 5.42
N SER A 443 33.43 -6.38 6.66
CA SER A 443 34.75 -6.94 6.99
C SER A 443 35.10 -8.26 6.29
N PRO A 444 34.19 -9.25 6.13
CA PRO A 444 34.51 -10.49 5.43
C PRO A 444 34.94 -10.31 3.96
N TYR A 445 34.55 -9.21 3.32
CA TYR A 445 34.81 -8.95 1.90
C TYR A 445 36.08 -8.12 1.65
N PHE A 446 36.76 -7.66 2.69
CA PHE A 446 37.97 -6.84 2.59
C PHE A 446 39.12 -7.47 3.37
N LYS A 447 40.30 -7.59 2.75
CA LYS A 447 41.52 -7.92 3.52
C LYS A 447 42.01 -6.72 4.33
N ASN A 448 41.68 -5.51 3.88
CA ASN A 448 42.10 -4.25 4.47
C ASN A 448 40.94 -3.24 4.45
N ILE A 449 39.91 -3.44 5.27
CA ILE A 449 38.74 -2.54 5.32
C ILE A 449 39.12 -1.10 5.70
N GLU A 450 40.15 -0.92 6.53
CA GLU A 450 40.74 0.39 6.87
C GLU A 450 41.30 1.15 5.65
N GLY A 451 41.53 0.46 4.53
CA GLY A 451 41.92 1.06 3.26
C GLY A 451 40.78 1.71 2.48
N VAL A 452 39.52 1.54 2.92
CA VAL A 452 38.35 2.20 2.33
C VAL A 452 38.37 3.69 2.67
N TYR A 453 38.01 4.53 1.69
CA TYR A 453 38.09 5.97 1.86
C TYR A 453 37.01 6.48 2.82
N HIS A 454 37.44 7.20 3.86
CA HIS A 454 36.56 7.94 4.75
C HIS A 454 36.68 9.44 4.46
N PHE A 455 35.55 10.10 4.24
CA PHE A 455 35.52 11.52 3.88
C PHE A 455 35.63 12.41 5.13
N LYS A 456 36.22 13.59 4.95
CA LYS A 456 36.51 14.57 6.02
C LYS A 456 35.56 15.77 6.03
N LEU A 457 34.65 15.85 5.07
CA LEU A 457 33.62 16.88 4.99
C LEU A 457 32.90 17.00 6.34
N THR A 458 32.83 18.22 6.86
CA THR A 458 32.12 18.50 8.10
C THR A 458 30.64 18.77 7.81
N SER A 459 29.79 18.52 8.82
CA SER A 459 28.38 18.90 8.79
C SER A 459 28.18 20.37 8.36
N GLU A 460 28.95 21.30 8.96
CA GLU A 460 28.89 22.73 8.64
C GLU A 460 29.22 23.01 7.16
N ALA A 461 30.26 22.37 6.62
CA ALA A 461 30.63 22.55 5.21
C ALA A 461 29.55 21.98 4.28
N PHE A 462 28.96 20.84 4.61
CA PHE A 462 27.84 20.25 3.85
C PHE A 462 26.64 21.20 3.83
N LEU A 463 26.18 21.66 4.99
CA LEU A 463 25.03 22.57 5.12
C LEU A 463 25.28 23.93 4.46
N THR A 464 26.52 24.44 4.53
CA THR A 464 26.92 25.66 3.81
C THR A 464 26.76 25.50 2.30
N GLN A 465 27.16 24.35 1.74
CA GLN A 465 27.02 24.09 0.30
C GLN A 465 25.58 23.85 -0.10
N TRP A 466 24.80 23.18 0.74
CA TRP A 466 23.35 23.04 0.55
C TRP A 466 22.69 24.41 0.43
N LYS A 467 22.98 25.31 1.38
CA LYS A 467 22.50 26.70 1.33
C LYS A 467 22.93 27.42 0.05
N ARG A 468 24.20 27.32 -0.35
CA ARG A 468 24.70 27.95 -1.58
C ARG A 468 23.97 27.44 -2.82
N LEU A 469 23.63 26.15 -2.87
CA LEU A 469 22.89 25.56 -3.98
C LEU A 469 21.46 26.11 -4.01
N VAL A 470 20.75 26.06 -2.88
CA VAL A 470 19.36 26.57 -2.80
C VAL A 470 19.29 28.07 -3.14
N ASP A 471 20.18 28.89 -2.58
CA ASP A 471 20.25 30.33 -2.87
C ASP A 471 20.48 30.61 -4.37
N ALA A 472 21.18 29.72 -5.09
CA ALA A 472 21.43 29.89 -6.53
C ALA A 472 20.17 29.69 -7.39
N HIS A 473 19.18 28.92 -6.90
CA HIS A 473 17.92 28.61 -7.58
C HIS A 473 16.72 29.43 -7.06
N GLU A 474 16.92 30.28 -6.05
CA GLU A 474 15.86 31.10 -5.43
C GLU A 474 15.09 31.93 -6.47
N LYS A 475 15.82 32.49 -7.45
CA LYS A 475 15.32 33.40 -8.50
C LYS A 475 15.02 32.73 -9.83
N ASP A 476 15.05 31.40 -9.89
CA ASP A 476 14.69 30.69 -11.11
C ASP A 476 13.27 31.05 -11.54
N THR A 477 13.12 31.30 -12.84
CA THR A 477 11.83 31.64 -13.48
C THR A 477 11.29 30.48 -14.31
N LYS A 478 12.05 29.40 -14.42
CA LYS A 478 11.73 28.15 -15.11
C LYS A 478 12.19 26.99 -14.26
N LEU A 479 11.49 25.86 -14.35
CA LEU A 479 11.87 24.62 -13.70
C LEU A 479 13.29 24.21 -14.12
N ASN A 480 14.21 24.17 -13.16
CA ASN A 480 15.41 23.34 -13.23
C ASN A 480 15.07 21.96 -12.66
N THR A 481 15.12 20.93 -13.52
CA THR A 481 14.76 19.55 -13.18
C THR A 481 15.78 18.88 -12.27
N ASP A 482 17.07 19.20 -12.42
CA ASP A 482 18.15 18.62 -11.60
C ASP A 482 18.03 19.14 -10.16
N PHE A 483 17.88 20.45 -9.97
CA PHE A 483 17.65 21.02 -8.65
C PHE A 483 16.31 20.59 -8.04
N ALA A 484 15.24 20.50 -8.84
CA ALA A 484 13.95 20.02 -8.35
C ALA A 484 14.04 18.57 -7.83
N ALA A 485 14.74 17.68 -8.53
CA ALA A 485 14.97 16.32 -8.07
C ALA A 485 15.77 16.28 -6.75
N ILE A 486 16.82 17.09 -6.64
CA ILE A 486 17.61 17.24 -5.41
C ILE A 486 16.73 17.72 -4.25
N ALA A 487 15.96 18.79 -4.47
CA ALA A 487 15.12 19.39 -3.44
C ALA A 487 14.02 18.42 -2.99
N ALA A 488 13.38 17.73 -3.93
CA ALA A 488 12.33 16.75 -3.63
C ALA A 488 12.89 15.53 -2.89
N PHE A 489 14.09 15.08 -3.23
CA PHE A 489 14.78 14.05 -2.47
C PHE A 489 15.07 14.49 -1.03
N ASN A 490 15.50 15.75 -0.84
CA ASN A 490 15.88 16.28 0.46
C ASN A 490 14.69 16.50 1.42
N THR A 491 13.45 16.46 0.93
CA THR A 491 12.26 16.54 1.79
C THR A 491 11.88 15.19 2.40
N GLY A 492 12.48 14.08 1.94
CA GLY A 492 12.14 12.73 2.38
C GLY A 492 12.74 12.27 3.71
N ASN A 493 12.25 11.12 4.20
CA ASN A 493 12.64 10.50 5.49
C ASN A 493 14.10 10.01 5.56
N LEU A 494 14.83 9.95 4.45
CA LEU A 494 16.27 9.68 4.38
C LEU A 494 16.94 10.74 3.50
N ASN A 495 16.88 11.99 3.97
CA ASN A 495 17.38 13.14 3.22
C ASN A 495 18.90 13.09 3.02
N MET A 496 19.45 14.02 2.22
CA MET A 496 20.85 13.96 1.81
C MET A 496 21.82 14.05 2.99
N TYR A 497 21.45 14.80 4.04
CA TYR A 497 22.26 14.95 5.24
C TYR A 497 22.28 13.65 6.06
N GLN A 498 21.11 13.02 6.25
CA GLN A 498 21.02 11.72 6.90
C GLN A 498 21.77 10.63 6.13
N ARG A 499 21.73 10.62 4.78
CA ARG A 499 22.57 9.70 3.99
C ARG A 499 24.05 9.89 4.24
N ALA A 500 24.49 11.15 4.34
CA ALA A 500 25.89 11.47 4.54
C ALA A 500 26.38 11.16 5.96
N PHE A 501 25.55 11.35 6.99
CA PHE A 501 26.03 11.33 8.38
C PHE A 501 25.28 10.38 9.33
N TYR A 502 24.12 9.84 8.94
CA TYR A 502 23.18 9.07 9.78
C TYR A 502 22.56 9.86 10.95
N PHE A 503 22.66 11.20 10.90
CA PHE A 503 22.02 12.11 11.85
C PHE A 503 21.01 12.98 11.11
N SER A 504 20.00 13.46 11.83
CA SER A 504 19.13 14.53 11.34
C SER A 504 19.79 15.90 11.57
N ALA A 505 19.66 16.80 10.60
CA ALA A 505 19.92 18.22 10.81
C ALA A 505 18.57 18.92 11.07
N PRO A 506 18.48 19.86 12.02
CA PRO A 506 17.28 20.68 12.17
C PRO A 506 16.98 21.44 10.88
N TYR A 507 15.72 21.41 10.45
CA TYR A 507 15.27 22.21 9.33
C TYR A 507 15.44 23.71 9.63
N ASN A 508 15.77 24.48 8.59
CA ASN A 508 15.95 25.93 8.70
C ASN A 508 15.40 26.65 7.46
N GLU A 509 15.62 27.97 7.38
CA GLU A 509 15.20 28.82 6.25
C GLU A 509 15.61 28.25 4.87
N THR A 510 16.78 27.58 4.78
CA THR A 510 17.25 26.95 3.54
C THR A 510 16.30 25.85 3.06
N ASP A 511 15.81 25.02 3.98
CA ASP A 511 14.92 23.91 3.67
C ASP A 511 13.52 24.43 3.30
N LEU A 512 13.07 25.51 3.95
CA LEU A 512 11.86 26.24 3.55
C LEU A 512 11.98 26.81 2.12
N LYS A 513 13.15 27.35 1.75
CA LYS A 513 13.39 27.85 0.38
C LYS A 513 13.38 26.73 -0.65
N ALA A 514 13.95 25.57 -0.34
CA ALA A 514 13.87 24.39 -1.20
C ALA A 514 12.41 23.90 -1.33
N ALA A 515 11.66 23.86 -0.22
CA ALA A 515 10.26 23.46 -0.22
C ALA A 515 9.38 24.40 -1.07
N THR A 516 9.55 25.71 -0.88
CA THR A 516 8.84 26.74 -1.64
C THR A 516 9.20 26.75 -3.13
N TYR A 517 10.42 26.37 -3.50
CA TYR A 517 10.79 26.15 -4.90
C TYR A 517 9.94 25.04 -5.55
N LEU A 518 9.76 23.90 -4.88
CA LEU A 518 8.94 22.80 -5.39
C LEU A 518 7.47 23.18 -5.49
N ILE A 519 6.94 23.90 -4.49
CA ILE A 519 5.58 24.47 -4.53
C ILE A 519 5.40 25.37 -5.75
N ARG A 520 6.36 26.27 -5.99
CA ARG A 520 6.29 27.24 -7.09
C ARG A 520 6.25 26.57 -8.46
N PHE A 521 6.98 25.47 -8.64
CA PHE A 521 7.08 24.75 -9.91
C PHE A 521 6.28 23.45 -9.96
N PHE A 522 5.33 23.24 -9.04
CA PHE A 522 4.62 21.95 -8.92
C PHE A 522 3.90 21.54 -10.20
N LYS A 523 3.26 22.48 -10.90
CA LYS A 523 2.55 22.22 -12.16
C LYS A 523 3.51 21.81 -13.27
N GLU A 524 4.66 22.48 -13.36
CA GLU A 524 5.72 22.17 -14.31
C GLU A 524 6.38 20.82 -14.01
N ILE A 525 6.55 20.47 -12.73
CA ILE A 525 7.04 19.15 -12.30
C ILE A 525 6.07 18.06 -12.72
N LYS A 526 4.76 18.24 -12.49
CA LYS A 526 3.73 17.29 -12.93
C LYS A 526 3.77 17.10 -14.45
N ALA A 527 3.80 18.20 -15.21
CA ALA A 527 3.89 18.14 -16.67
C ALA A 527 5.20 17.49 -17.18
N TYR A 528 6.32 17.73 -16.49
CA TYR A 528 7.59 17.07 -16.79
C TYR A 528 7.50 15.55 -16.57
N ASN A 529 6.97 15.12 -15.42
CA ASN A 529 6.79 13.69 -15.09
C ASN A 529 5.82 13.00 -16.06
N GLU A 530 4.72 13.66 -16.44
CA GLU A 530 3.76 13.14 -17.44
C GLU A 530 4.39 12.94 -18.83
N GLY A 531 5.45 13.69 -19.14
CA GLY A 531 6.20 13.58 -20.40
C GLY A 531 7.25 12.48 -20.42
N LEU A 532 7.49 11.76 -19.32
CA LEU A 532 8.46 10.67 -19.25
C LEU A 532 7.93 9.41 -19.96
N PRO A 533 8.80 8.65 -20.63
CA PRO A 533 8.40 7.50 -21.46
C PRO A 533 7.87 6.29 -20.65
N ASP A 534 8.05 6.28 -19.33
CA ASP A 534 7.70 5.18 -18.43
C ASP A 534 6.97 5.77 -17.22
N LYS A 535 5.67 5.47 -17.05
CA LYS A 535 4.95 5.79 -15.82
C LYS A 535 5.22 4.68 -14.83
N ASP A 536 6.31 4.75 -14.07
CA ASP A 536 6.57 3.77 -13.03
C ASP A 536 5.77 4.10 -11.76
N LEU A 537 4.89 3.19 -11.34
CA LEU A 537 3.92 3.36 -10.25
C LEU A 537 4.57 3.26 -8.86
N MET A 538 5.89 3.04 -8.78
CA MET A 538 6.65 3.06 -7.52
C MET A 538 7.88 3.98 -7.53
N GLY A 539 7.86 5.05 -8.33
CA GLY A 539 8.61 6.26 -8.02
C GLY A 539 10.14 6.19 -7.98
N LEU A 540 10.81 5.18 -8.56
CA LEU A 540 12.28 5.12 -8.49
C LEU A 540 13.01 4.97 -9.82
N THR A 541 12.32 4.90 -10.96
CA THR A 541 13.00 4.67 -12.24
C THR A 541 12.86 5.82 -13.24
N LYS A 542 14.02 6.36 -13.64
CA LYS A 542 14.28 7.29 -14.76
C LYS A 542 13.85 8.75 -14.60
N GLY A 543 14.36 9.40 -13.55
CA GLY A 543 14.47 10.86 -13.52
C GLY A 543 13.16 11.61 -13.32
N SER A 544 12.12 10.92 -12.80
CA SER A 544 10.94 11.57 -12.24
C SER A 544 11.31 12.42 -11.02
N ILE A 545 10.55 13.48 -10.79
CA ILE A 545 10.70 14.33 -9.61
C ILE A 545 9.51 14.04 -8.69
N ASN A 546 9.74 13.28 -7.62
CA ASN A 546 8.69 12.85 -6.71
C ASN A 546 8.55 13.82 -5.56
N VAL A 547 7.51 14.64 -5.58
CA VAL A 547 7.21 15.59 -4.51
C VAL A 547 6.07 15.04 -3.67
N PHE A 548 6.29 14.91 -2.36
CA PHE A 548 5.30 14.39 -1.42
C PHE A 548 4.80 15.52 -0.51
N PRO A 549 3.53 15.95 -0.62
CA PRO A 549 2.98 17.02 0.19
C PRO A 549 3.14 16.82 1.70
N ASN A 550 2.88 15.59 2.20
CA ASN A 550 2.99 15.27 3.64
C ASN A 550 4.41 15.52 4.19
N GLN A 551 5.45 15.24 3.41
CA GLN A 551 6.85 15.47 3.82
C GLN A 551 7.16 16.97 3.97
N MET A 552 6.58 17.79 3.11
CA MET A 552 6.73 19.25 3.16
C MET A 552 6.07 19.82 4.42
N GLU A 553 4.91 19.29 4.78
CA GLU A 553 4.20 19.70 5.99
C GLU A 553 4.94 19.29 7.27
N SER A 554 5.66 18.15 7.25
CA SER A 554 6.58 17.81 8.34
C SER A 554 7.67 18.86 8.51
N ILE A 555 8.29 19.33 7.40
CA ILE A 555 9.27 20.43 7.45
C ILE A 555 8.65 21.69 8.05
N PHE A 556 7.45 22.06 7.61
CA PHE A 556 6.75 23.24 8.12
C PHE A 556 6.46 23.12 9.62
N THR A 557 6.00 21.96 10.07
CA THR A 557 5.70 21.68 11.48
C THR A 557 6.96 21.77 12.34
N ASP A 558 8.07 21.18 11.88
CA ASP A 558 9.35 21.22 12.59
C ASP A 558 9.90 22.66 12.67
N LEU A 559 9.79 23.44 11.59
CA LEU A 559 10.19 24.86 11.59
C LEU A 559 9.39 25.66 12.62
N LEU A 560 8.06 25.53 12.62
CA LEU A 560 7.19 26.23 13.58
C LEU A 560 7.44 25.80 15.02
N SER A 561 7.76 24.52 15.23
CA SER A 561 8.11 23.99 16.55
C SER A 561 9.46 24.50 17.03
N SER A 562 10.40 24.73 16.10
CA SER A 562 11.74 25.24 16.41
C SER A 562 11.75 26.74 16.76
N ASP A 563 11.07 27.57 15.97
CA ASP A 563 10.97 29.02 16.16
C ASP A 563 9.73 29.58 15.42
N ASN A 564 8.58 29.54 16.11
CA ASN A 564 7.32 29.99 15.54
C ASN A 564 7.39 31.48 15.10
N GLU A 565 7.95 32.36 15.94
CA GLU A 565 8.01 33.80 15.64
C GLU A 565 8.78 34.08 14.36
N LEU A 566 9.87 33.35 14.12
CA LEU A 566 10.70 33.48 12.93
C LEU A 566 10.00 32.94 11.66
N TYR A 567 9.38 31.76 11.74
CA TYR A 567 8.95 31.02 10.56
C TYR A 567 7.47 31.17 10.19
N PHE A 568 6.61 31.58 11.13
CA PHE A 568 5.15 31.55 10.95
C PHE A 568 4.66 32.25 9.69
N SER A 569 5.11 33.48 9.45
CA SER A 569 4.67 34.25 8.28
C SER A 569 5.06 33.58 6.96
N ALA A 570 6.28 33.02 6.89
CA ALA A 570 6.80 32.40 5.68
C ALA A 570 6.14 31.04 5.42
N VAL A 571 5.90 30.25 6.47
CA VAL A 571 5.17 28.97 6.38
C VAL A 571 3.71 29.19 5.96
N LYS A 572 3.02 30.19 6.54
CA LYS A 572 1.67 30.58 6.12
C LYS A 572 1.62 30.95 4.64
N GLU A 573 2.59 31.72 4.15
CA GLU A 573 2.68 32.07 2.73
C GLU A 573 2.96 30.84 1.84
N ALA A 574 3.83 29.94 2.29
CA ALA A 574 4.15 28.69 1.59
C ALA A 574 2.91 27.79 1.44
N TYR A 575 2.12 27.60 2.51
CA TYR A 575 0.85 26.88 2.43
C TYR A 575 -0.12 27.51 1.42
N ALA A 576 -0.30 28.83 1.49
CA ALA A 576 -1.17 29.53 0.55
C ALA A 576 -0.69 29.41 -0.90
N ALA A 577 0.63 29.39 -1.13
CA ALA A 577 1.22 29.12 -2.44
C ALA A 577 1.00 27.67 -2.90
N GLY A 578 1.12 26.71 -1.97
CA GLY A 578 0.86 25.29 -2.22
C GLY A 578 -0.56 25.05 -2.70
N VAL A 579 -1.57 25.66 -2.07
CA VAL A 579 -2.96 25.62 -2.54
C VAL A 579 -3.12 26.19 -3.95
N ARG A 580 -2.53 27.36 -4.24
CA ARG A 580 -2.60 27.96 -5.59
C ARG A 580 -1.93 27.10 -6.67
N SER A 581 -0.86 26.39 -6.30
CA SER A 581 -0.14 25.48 -7.19
C SER A 581 -0.87 24.16 -7.41
N GLY A 582 -1.81 23.79 -6.51
CA GLY A 582 -2.45 22.48 -6.48
C GLY A 582 -1.65 21.41 -5.75
N MET A 583 -0.58 21.79 -5.03
CA MET A 583 0.21 20.86 -4.19
C MET A 583 -0.49 20.50 -2.89
N PHE A 584 -1.24 21.44 -2.31
CA PHE A 584 -2.03 21.20 -1.09
C PHE A 584 -3.51 21.39 -1.38
N SER A 585 -4.35 20.58 -0.74
CA SER A 585 -5.79 20.83 -0.73
C SER A 585 -6.15 22.12 0.00
N ASN A 586 -7.30 22.71 -0.33
CA ASN A 586 -7.82 23.87 0.39
C ASN A 586 -8.02 23.55 1.88
N LEU A 587 -8.50 22.34 2.19
CA LEU A 587 -8.70 21.88 3.56
C LEU A 587 -7.38 21.95 4.34
N ARG A 588 -6.26 21.41 3.84
CA ARG A 588 -4.96 21.47 4.56
C ARG A 588 -4.58 22.89 5.00
N TYR A 589 -4.72 23.90 4.14
CA TYR A 589 -4.43 25.28 4.51
C TYR A 589 -5.42 25.84 5.55
N ILE A 590 -6.70 25.50 5.42
CA ILE A 590 -7.71 25.90 6.40
C ILE A 590 -7.42 25.30 7.78
N GLU A 591 -6.98 24.05 7.84
CA GLU A 591 -6.58 23.38 9.08
C GLU A 591 -5.38 24.07 9.69
N PHE A 592 -4.33 24.33 8.90
CA PHE A 592 -3.19 25.11 9.34
C PHE A 592 -3.60 26.46 9.97
N LEU A 593 -4.51 27.21 9.33
CA LEU A 593 -5.01 28.48 9.87
C LEU A 593 -5.78 28.28 11.17
N TYR A 594 -6.63 27.26 11.24
CA TYR A 594 -7.43 26.96 12.42
C TYR A 594 -6.56 26.53 13.60
N ASP A 595 -5.62 25.60 13.39
CA ASP A 595 -4.77 25.02 14.43
C ASP A 595 -3.79 26.06 15.01
N ASN A 596 -3.62 27.20 14.34
CA ASN A 596 -2.81 28.35 14.80
C ASN A 596 -3.68 29.55 15.24
N ASP A 597 -4.95 29.31 15.61
CA ASP A 597 -5.89 30.31 16.14
C ASP A 597 -6.10 31.55 15.25
N LEU A 598 -5.94 31.42 13.92
CA LEU A 598 -6.21 32.48 12.95
C LEU A 598 -7.68 32.46 12.50
N THR A 599 -8.60 32.62 13.45
CA THR A 599 -10.05 32.41 13.24
C THR A 599 -10.63 33.20 12.06
N LEU A 600 -10.26 34.47 11.91
CA LEU A 600 -10.78 35.30 10.81
C LEU A 600 -10.28 34.80 9.45
N GLU A 601 -8.99 34.49 9.32
CA GLU A 601 -8.42 33.94 8.10
C GLU A 601 -8.96 32.54 7.79
N ALA A 602 -9.06 31.66 8.78
CA ALA A 602 -9.63 30.33 8.63
C ALA A 602 -11.08 30.40 8.14
N ALA A 603 -11.90 31.27 8.73
CA ALA A 603 -13.28 31.50 8.32
C ALA A 603 -13.38 32.05 6.88
N ASN A 604 -12.54 33.01 6.51
CA ASN A 604 -12.51 33.55 5.14
C ASN A 604 -12.03 32.50 4.12
N ALA A 605 -11.01 31.71 4.45
CA ALA A 605 -10.51 30.64 3.60
C ALA A 605 -11.56 29.53 3.41
N PHE A 606 -12.22 29.12 4.49
CA PHE A 606 -13.32 28.15 4.44
C PHE A 606 -14.52 28.68 3.66
N SER A 607 -14.88 29.96 3.81
CA SER A 607 -15.93 30.60 3.03
C SER A 607 -15.66 30.53 1.53
N ASN A 608 -14.45 30.94 1.10
CA ASN A 608 -14.06 30.90 -0.31
C ASN A 608 -14.07 29.48 -0.86
N TYR A 609 -13.56 28.51 -0.08
CA TYR A 609 -13.58 27.11 -0.46
C TYR A 609 -15.01 26.58 -0.59
N TYR A 610 -15.86 26.78 0.41
CA TYR A 610 -17.27 26.42 0.39
C TYR A 610 -18.01 27.01 -0.81
N GLN A 611 -17.77 28.29 -1.12
CA GLN A 611 -18.36 28.95 -2.29
C GLN A 611 -17.89 28.33 -3.61
N SER A 612 -16.61 27.92 -3.71
CA SER A 612 -16.09 27.24 -4.90
C SER A 612 -16.79 25.89 -5.14
N LEU A 613 -17.01 25.10 -4.08
CA LEU A 613 -17.76 23.83 -4.16
C LEU A 613 -19.19 24.06 -4.68
N MET A 614 -19.85 25.11 -4.20
CA MET A 614 -21.24 25.44 -4.56
C MET A 614 -21.38 26.19 -5.90
N ALA A 615 -20.30 26.75 -6.43
CA ALA A 615 -20.29 27.43 -7.73
C ALA A 615 -20.15 26.44 -8.88
N GLU A 616 -19.43 25.34 -8.66
CA GLU A 616 -19.23 24.30 -9.66
C GLU A 616 -20.40 23.33 -9.78
N GLU A 617 -21.17 23.12 -8.70
CA GLU A 617 -22.25 22.13 -8.62
C GLU A 617 -23.46 22.68 -7.83
N THR A 618 -24.69 22.26 -8.17
CA THR A 618 -25.91 22.72 -7.48
C THR A 618 -26.10 22.15 -6.07
N HIS A 619 -25.34 21.10 -5.70
CA HIS A 619 -25.46 20.41 -4.42
C HIS A 619 -24.08 20.17 -3.79
N LEU A 620 -23.98 20.39 -2.47
CA LEU A 620 -22.72 20.29 -1.71
C LEU A 620 -22.02 18.93 -1.87
N ILE A 621 -22.76 17.82 -1.79
CA ILE A 621 -22.19 16.47 -1.92
C ILE A 621 -21.52 16.30 -3.28
N ALA A 622 -22.17 16.73 -4.37
CA ALA A 622 -21.59 16.66 -5.71
C ALA A 622 -20.35 17.57 -5.85
N GLY A 623 -20.38 18.76 -5.24
CA GLY A 623 -19.22 19.65 -5.21
C GLY A 623 -18.03 19.02 -4.48
N LEU A 624 -18.29 18.39 -3.33
CA LEU A 624 -17.29 17.65 -2.58
C LEU A 624 -16.78 16.42 -3.37
N ASP A 625 -17.66 15.64 -4.01
CA ASP A 625 -17.31 14.42 -4.77
C ASP A 625 -16.31 14.76 -5.88
N LYS A 626 -16.59 15.87 -6.56
CA LYS A 626 -15.75 16.39 -7.63
C LYS A 626 -14.41 16.91 -7.13
N ASP A 627 -14.37 17.57 -5.97
CA ASP A 627 -13.12 18.05 -5.38
C ASP A 627 -12.24 16.88 -4.91
N PHE A 628 -12.85 15.85 -4.29
CA PHE A 628 -12.15 14.60 -3.95
C PHE A 628 -11.60 13.89 -5.19
N SER A 629 -12.37 13.83 -6.28
CA SER A 629 -11.92 13.22 -7.54
C SER A 629 -10.75 13.95 -8.21
N LYS A 630 -10.40 15.17 -7.76
CA LYS A 630 -9.28 15.97 -8.30
C LYS A 630 -8.00 15.85 -7.45
N ASN A 631 -8.11 15.38 -6.20
CA ASN A 631 -7.04 15.40 -5.21
C ASN A 631 -6.70 13.98 -4.76
N ASP A 632 -5.42 13.60 -4.82
CA ASP A 632 -4.94 12.25 -4.44
C ASP A 632 -4.57 12.16 -2.93
N ASP A 633 -4.90 13.19 -2.15
CA ASP A 633 -4.36 13.42 -0.79
C ASP A 633 -5.09 12.66 0.33
N ASP A 634 -6.32 12.18 0.09
CA ASP A 634 -7.17 11.59 1.12
C ASP A 634 -7.42 10.09 0.85
N TYR A 635 -7.18 9.26 1.87
CA TYR A 635 -7.26 7.79 1.79
C TYR A 635 -8.64 7.25 1.37
N SER A 636 -9.73 7.98 1.66
CA SER A 636 -11.08 7.61 1.22
C SER A 636 -12.03 8.80 1.22
N TRP A 637 -13.10 8.68 0.42
CA TRP A 637 -14.20 9.65 0.39
C TRP A 637 -14.83 9.87 1.77
N LYS A 638 -14.96 8.82 2.58
CA LYS A 638 -15.50 8.91 3.95
C LYS A 638 -14.62 9.80 4.83
N TYR A 639 -13.30 9.58 4.82
CA TYR A 639 -12.37 10.40 5.60
C TYR A 639 -12.41 11.86 5.15
N TYR A 640 -12.41 12.09 3.84
CA TYR A 640 -12.49 13.43 3.28
C TYR A 640 -13.80 14.15 3.67
N LYS A 641 -14.95 13.47 3.54
CA LYS A 641 -16.27 13.97 3.95
C LYS A 641 -16.30 14.30 5.45
N LEU A 642 -15.79 13.41 6.29
CA LEU A 642 -15.72 13.61 7.75
C LEU A 642 -14.82 14.79 8.11
N ARG A 643 -13.64 14.90 7.47
CA ARG A 643 -12.72 16.03 7.64
C ARG A 643 -13.38 17.35 7.27
N PHE A 644 -14.10 17.39 6.14
CA PHE A 644 -14.88 18.57 5.75
C PHE A 644 -15.97 18.90 6.79
N ALA A 645 -16.78 17.92 7.20
CA ALA A 645 -17.88 18.14 8.15
C ALA A 645 -17.36 18.64 9.50
N ASN A 646 -16.28 18.03 10.00
CA ASN A 646 -15.60 18.44 11.23
C ASN A 646 -15.09 19.87 11.12
N ARG A 647 -14.40 20.22 10.03
CA ARG A 647 -13.84 21.56 9.86
C ARG A 647 -14.93 22.62 9.64
N ALA A 648 -16.00 22.28 8.92
CA ALA A 648 -17.19 23.13 8.77
C ALA A 648 -17.82 23.45 10.13
N ASN A 649 -17.95 22.45 11.00
CA ASN A 649 -18.45 22.62 12.35
C ASN A 649 -17.51 23.48 13.21
N ASN A 650 -16.24 23.12 13.31
CA ASN A 650 -15.29 23.75 14.22
C ASN A 650 -15.06 25.22 13.88
N ILE A 651 -14.97 25.55 12.59
CA ILE A 651 -14.84 26.95 12.16
C ILE A 651 -16.13 27.72 12.44
N ALA A 652 -17.30 27.10 12.21
CA ALA A 652 -18.58 27.74 12.53
C ALA A 652 -18.71 28.04 14.04
N TRP A 653 -18.25 27.11 14.89
CA TRP A 653 -18.17 27.29 16.33
C TRP A 653 -17.23 28.44 16.72
N LYS A 654 -16.00 28.47 16.19
CA LYS A 654 -15.04 29.57 16.43
C LYS A 654 -15.58 30.93 15.97
N VAL A 655 -16.29 30.98 14.84
CA VAL A 655 -16.97 32.22 14.40
C VAL A 655 -18.04 32.66 15.39
N TYR A 656 -18.82 31.71 15.94
CA TYR A 656 -19.80 32.01 16.98
C TYR A 656 -19.15 32.52 18.28
N GLU A 657 -18.06 31.91 18.72
CA GLU A 657 -17.38 32.29 19.97
C GLU A 657 -16.65 33.64 19.85
N GLU A 658 -15.86 33.81 18.79
CA GLU A 658 -14.87 34.88 18.69
C GLU A 658 -15.33 36.02 17.75
N LEU A 659 -16.16 35.71 16.76
CA LEU A 659 -16.54 36.64 15.68
C LEU A 659 -18.05 36.92 15.63
N LYS A 660 -18.81 36.69 16.72
CA LYS A 660 -20.28 36.90 16.78
C LYS A 660 -20.80 38.26 16.30
N ASN A 661 -19.96 39.30 16.39
CA ASN A 661 -20.32 40.65 15.92
C ASN A 661 -20.21 40.81 14.39
N ASN A 662 -19.51 39.89 13.70
CA ASN A 662 -19.43 39.86 12.25
C ASN A 662 -20.65 39.13 11.69
N THR A 663 -21.75 39.88 11.49
CA THR A 663 -23.03 39.34 11.03
C THR A 663 -22.98 38.65 9.67
N THR A 664 -22.00 38.98 8.81
CA THR A 664 -21.80 38.31 7.52
C THR A 664 -21.25 36.91 7.75
N LEU A 665 -20.12 36.79 8.48
CA LEU A 665 -19.53 35.49 8.78
C LEU A 665 -20.44 34.62 9.65
N LEU A 666 -21.19 35.20 10.58
CA LEU A 666 -22.14 34.44 11.40
C LEU A 666 -23.23 33.77 10.55
N LYS A 667 -23.68 34.42 9.47
CA LYS A 667 -24.63 33.83 8.51
C LYS A 667 -24.00 32.74 7.66
N GLU A 668 -22.71 32.84 7.35
CA GLU A 668 -22.00 31.79 6.63
C GLU A 668 -21.73 30.59 7.53
N ALA A 669 -21.26 30.82 8.77
CA ALA A 669 -21.10 29.81 9.81
C ALA A 669 -22.39 29.01 10.04
N TYR A 670 -23.54 29.67 10.06
CA TYR A 670 -24.83 28.99 10.11
C TYR A 670 -25.00 27.96 8.96
N LYS A 671 -24.65 28.33 7.72
CA LYS A 671 -24.72 27.41 6.56
C LYS A 671 -23.70 26.27 6.66
N TRP A 672 -22.50 26.56 7.19
CA TRP A 672 -21.45 25.56 7.37
C TRP A 672 -21.85 24.53 8.43
N ALA A 673 -22.39 24.97 9.57
CA ALA A 673 -22.92 24.07 10.59
C ALA A 673 -24.11 23.25 10.07
N GLN A 674 -25.00 23.84 9.27
CA GLN A 674 -26.06 23.10 8.58
C GLN A 674 -25.48 22.01 7.67
N SER A 675 -24.39 22.31 6.97
CA SER A 675 -23.71 21.36 6.09
C SER A 675 -23.04 20.23 6.86
N ALA A 676 -22.40 20.54 8.00
CA ALA A 676 -21.83 19.53 8.89
C ALA A 676 -22.91 18.56 9.40
N VAL A 677 -24.04 19.08 9.88
CA VAL A 677 -25.19 18.26 10.32
C VAL A 677 -25.86 17.52 9.17
N GLN A 678 -25.88 18.08 7.95
CA GLN A 678 -26.39 17.37 6.78
C GLN A 678 -25.53 16.13 6.47
N LEU A 679 -24.21 16.25 6.64
CA LEU A 679 -23.26 15.18 6.37
C LEU A 679 -23.24 14.15 7.50
N GLU A 680 -23.29 14.59 8.76
CA GLU A 680 -23.26 13.75 9.96
C GLU A 680 -24.46 14.08 10.89
N PRO A 681 -25.68 13.60 10.55
CA PRO A 681 -26.94 14.04 11.18
C PRO A 681 -27.16 13.55 12.60
N GLU A 682 -26.33 12.62 13.07
CA GLU A 682 -26.38 12.01 14.40
C GLU A 682 -25.22 12.45 15.29
N ASN A 683 -24.34 13.34 14.82
CA ASN A 683 -23.27 13.86 15.66
C ASN A 683 -23.83 14.92 16.64
N PRO A 684 -23.81 14.66 17.96
CA PRO A 684 -24.42 15.57 18.93
C PRO A 684 -23.70 16.91 19.04
N TYR A 685 -22.39 16.95 18.80
CA TYR A 685 -21.58 18.17 18.87
C TYR A 685 -21.85 19.11 17.69
N TYR A 686 -22.15 18.55 16.51
CA TYR A 686 -22.50 19.34 15.34
C TYR A 686 -23.91 19.93 15.47
N LEU A 687 -24.82 19.15 16.08
CA LEU A 687 -26.16 19.62 16.42
C LEU A 687 -26.10 20.75 17.46
N ASP A 688 -25.26 20.63 18.49
CA ASP A 688 -25.05 21.69 19.49
C ASP A 688 -24.56 23.00 18.84
N THR A 689 -23.53 22.93 17.99
CA THR A 689 -23.02 24.10 17.26
C THR A 689 -24.11 24.74 16.39
N LEU A 690 -24.87 23.92 15.66
CA LEU A 690 -25.97 24.40 14.83
C LEU A 690 -27.07 25.07 15.67
N ALA A 691 -27.41 24.52 16.83
CA ALA A 691 -28.41 25.09 17.73
C ALA A 691 -27.98 26.46 18.27
N HIS A 692 -26.71 26.64 18.65
CA HIS A 692 -26.18 27.94 19.06
C HIS A 692 -26.32 28.99 17.94
N LEU A 693 -25.96 28.62 16.70
CA LEU A 693 -26.07 29.51 15.55
C LEU A 693 -27.54 29.81 15.18
N MET A 694 -28.44 28.83 15.30
CA MET A 694 -29.90 29.06 15.17
C MET A 694 -30.40 30.06 16.21
N TYR A 695 -29.98 29.88 17.47
CA TYR A 695 -30.38 30.74 18.58
C TYR A 695 -29.88 32.18 18.36
N ALA A 696 -28.62 32.34 17.96
CA ALA A 696 -28.01 33.62 17.62
C ALA A 696 -28.70 34.32 16.44
N ASN A 697 -29.21 33.52 15.48
CA ASN A 697 -29.98 34.01 14.33
C ASN A 697 -31.48 34.27 14.65
N GLY A 698 -31.89 34.12 15.92
CA GLY A 698 -33.24 34.43 16.40
C GLY A 698 -34.25 33.27 16.32
N ASP A 699 -33.83 32.10 15.88
CA ASP A 699 -34.67 30.94 15.62
C ASP A 699 -34.77 29.99 16.83
N LYS A 700 -35.19 30.57 17.96
CA LYS A 700 -35.04 29.96 19.29
C LYS A 700 -35.77 28.63 19.45
N GLN A 701 -36.93 28.44 18.82
CA GLN A 701 -37.69 27.19 18.94
C GLN A 701 -37.00 26.04 18.21
N ARG A 702 -36.50 26.27 17.00
CA ARG A 702 -35.74 25.25 16.26
C ARG A 702 -34.41 24.97 16.93
N ALA A 703 -33.73 25.98 17.46
CA ALA A 703 -32.52 25.82 18.27
C ALA A 703 -32.74 24.86 19.45
N ILE A 704 -33.77 25.09 20.27
CA ILE A 704 -34.09 24.21 21.42
C ILE A 704 -34.38 22.79 20.94
N SER A 705 -35.17 22.61 19.87
CA SER A 705 -35.47 21.28 19.34
C SER A 705 -34.24 20.54 18.81
N THR A 706 -33.31 21.25 18.17
CA THR A 706 -32.04 20.70 17.68
C THR A 706 -31.14 20.31 18.86
N GLU A 707 -31.07 21.13 19.90
CA GLU A 707 -30.30 20.88 21.12
C GLU A 707 -30.86 19.69 21.93
N GLU A 708 -32.19 19.53 21.97
CA GLU A 708 -32.82 18.34 22.57
C GLU A 708 -32.40 17.05 21.85
N LYS A 709 -32.31 17.10 20.51
CA LYS A 709 -31.79 15.98 19.71
C LYS A 709 -30.32 15.71 20.03
N ALA A 710 -29.49 16.75 20.16
CA ALA A 710 -28.09 16.62 20.54
C ALA A 710 -27.96 15.88 21.88
N VAL A 711 -28.68 16.32 22.92
CA VAL A 711 -28.68 15.69 24.25
C VAL A 711 -29.11 14.22 24.21
N GLN A 712 -30.11 13.88 23.38
CA GLN A 712 -30.58 12.51 23.22
C GLN A 712 -29.50 11.59 22.62
N LEU A 713 -28.71 12.10 21.67
CA LEU A 713 -27.67 11.33 20.97
C LEU A 713 -26.37 11.18 21.79
N LEU A 714 -26.19 11.94 22.88
CA LEU A 714 -25.03 11.82 23.77
C LEU A 714 -24.88 10.43 24.41
N SER A 715 -25.96 9.65 24.52
CA SER A 715 -25.89 8.29 25.08
C SER A 715 -25.52 7.21 24.07
N THR A 716 -25.52 7.55 22.78
CA THR A 716 -25.24 6.62 21.67
C THR A 716 -23.94 6.97 20.95
N THR A 717 -23.24 8.01 21.38
CA THR A 717 -21.91 8.39 20.87
C THR A 717 -20.84 7.88 21.82
N ASP A 718 -19.80 7.26 21.26
CA ASP A 718 -18.59 6.88 22.01
C ASP A 718 -17.59 8.06 22.12
N ASP A 719 -17.86 9.18 21.44
CA ASP A 719 -16.99 10.35 21.36
C ASP A 719 -17.20 11.35 22.51
N GLY A 720 -16.15 12.14 22.75
CA GLY A 720 -16.10 13.29 23.66
C GLY A 720 -15.94 12.97 25.15
N HIS A 721 -15.47 13.95 25.91
CA HIS A 721 -15.23 13.79 27.35
C HIS A 721 -16.50 14.08 28.17
N GLU A 722 -16.53 13.61 29.42
CA GLU A 722 -17.69 13.79 30.31
C GLU A 722 -18.07 15.28 30.49
N GLU A 723 -17.07 16.16 30.51
CA GLU A 723 -17.24 17.61 30.61
C GLU A 723 -17.97 18.20 29.39
N GLU A 724 -17.63 17.78 28.17
CA GLU A 724 -18.29 18.23 26.95
C GLU A 724 -19.74 17.74 26.90
N ARG A 725 -19.98 16.48 27.30
CA ARG A 725 -21.35 15.94 27.42
C ARG A 725 -22.18 16.71 28.45
N ALA A 726 -21.56 17.13 29.55
CA ALA A 726 -22.23 17.98 30.54
C ALA A 726 -22.50 19.38 29.99
N GLN A 727 -21.60 19.92 29.16
CA GLN A 727 -21.74 21.23 28.54
C GLN A 727 -22.95 21.27 27.59
N VAL A 728 -23.11 20.29 26.70
CA VAL A 728 -24.27 20.18 25.79
C VAL A 728 -25.59 20.12 26.60
N LYS A 729 -25.64 19.31 27.67
CA LYS A 729 -26.82 19.27 28.56
C LYS A 729 -27.09 20.62 29.23
N ALA A 730 -26.06 21.34 29.64
CA ALA A 730 -26.20 22.66 30.25
C ALA A 730 -26.66 23.71 29.22
N ASN A 731 -26.21 23.60 27.97
CA ASN A 731 -26.60 24.49 26.87
C ASN A 731 -28.12 24.41 26.61
N LEU A 732 -28.69 23.21 26.61
CA LEU A 732 -30.15 23.02 26.51
C LEU A 732 -30.93 23.82 27.57
N GLU A 733 -30.52 23.75 28.83
CA GLU A 733 -31.19 24.46 29.92
C GLU A 733 -31.02 25.99 29.81
N LYS A 734 -29.85 26.45 29.34
CA LYS A 734 -29.62 27.88 29.02
C LYS A 734 -30.52 28.36 27.89
N MET A 735 -30.65 27.58 26.81
CA MET A 735 -31.53 27.92 25.68
C MET A 735 -32.99 28.02 26.12
N LYS A 736 -33.48 27.04 26.90
CA LYS A 736 -34.84 27.00 27.45
C LYS A 736 -35.13 28.18 28.39
N SER A 737 -34.16 28.57 29.20
CA SER A 737 -34.29 29.68 30.15
C SER A 737 -34.07 31.07 29.53
N GLY A 738 -33.66 31.14 28.25
CA GLY A 738 -33.46 32.40 27.55
C GLY A 738 -32.09 33.05 27.78
N ASN A 739 -31.14 32.32 28.37
CA ASN A 739 -29.86 32.83 28.89
C ASN A 739 -28.64 32.22 28.17
N LEU A 740 -28.80 31.81 26.91
CA LEU A 740 -27.70 31.29 26.10
C LEU A 740 -26.64 32.36 25.84
#